data_AF-A0AA43RJA5-F1
#
_entry.id   AF-A0AA43RJA5-F1
#
_cell.length_a   1.000
_cell.length_b   1.000
_cell.length_c   1.000
_cell.angle_alpha   90.00
_cell.angle_beta   90.00
_cell.angle_gamma   90.00
#
_symmetry.space_group_name_H-M   'P 1'
#
loop_
_entity.id
_entity.type
_entity.pdbx_description
1 polymer ?
#
loop_
_entity_poly.entity_id
_entity_poly.type
_entity_poly.pdbx_seq_one_letter_code
_entity_poly.pdbx_strand_id
1 'polypeptide(L)'
;MFKRHPLSTRPIAGATNNKTNRIAGGIISATLSLSLCGILPAAVQATETDAYENWFQAASETFSDQSTQNATLSEDVTLDPTDKLDLRDKGVVTPVKLQNPWGNCWGFAIIAACETSILSESGTTYESSGLDLSELQLAASVYKLGGVPASVSTTQAGEGYQNTSIDPNAGYFTGGFQTYGTSMFSAGIGPVSEATAPYQNKGVIGGTSTDAIIICTITYKEIDESTGTNKLDVQYLTENEIAELEKNPDVLSVEKTYYAGNYETLDGSGTVYTDWSVSDDVYNSSDYRLENGNSLPDTRILDENGKCVGTNLSSVKTIQSEFQKGRAISVAFCADQSTPNEQGQAKYINKNTWAHYTYETQYPTHAVTIVGYDNSYSKTNFGGGETAKQPEGDGAWLVKNSWGAETESFPNKMNWGEVNSEGKSTGYFWISYYDKSICYFESFDFDVDATADDDSQSYIDQYDFLPESEHVAKSSTEPVSSANIFTASENIAISALSSTTCKPNSTVKYEVYLLDDEAQTPTDPGHSTLVGTFEDTYEFAGYHRETIKDSNSWIPVRSGQRYAVVTTEYCNDDGKYYQGVATQLAKHTEQEIWKYEEDMMVQTNQKYWDILYPALFMSYACEIDKDTGQKKYTEEEAKEKAEEDTKNMLDPNNPDSTWGKKVEKEVADKVDVYKKAYFVSVVNEGESWSGSTKGTTEQTVWSDWKTNVKEAVEAASTTPIVADNAQIKALAKPTDWASVENLNELKAAINSAKALLTNSKISADGSDVLDTETWLTQAQYDALTAAIADAEATLALAGDDYETTLVNTTPTSDTVKSATESVAFTAQYGTKASTKPSSDDASKQASTKSPMAKTGDDTALEFFAFTTLIAASAATTITLYRRKKET
;
A
#
# COMPACT_ATOMS: atom_id res chain seq x y z
N MET A 1 -34.77 -28.29 10.55
CA MET A 1 -35.59 -29.16 9.67
C MET A 1 -36.67 -28.30 9.02
N PHE A 2 -36.57 -27.96 7.73
CA PHE A 2 -37.62 -27.19 7.05
C PHE A 2 -38.10 -27.88 5.76
N LYS A 3 -39.43 -27.97 5.62
CA LYS A 3 -40.18 -28.58 4.52
C LYS A 3 -40.79 -27.48 3.65
N ARG A 4 -40.45 -27.53 2.35
CA ARG A 4 -41.27 -27.33 1.12
C ARG A 4 -42.22 -26.11 1.01
N HIS A 5 -42.09 -25.43 -0.14
CA HIS A 5 -43.14 -25.40 -1.18
C HIS A 5 -42.54 -25.13 -2.59
N PRO A 6 -43.27 -25.31 -3.71
CA PRO A 6 -42.97 -26.34 -4.73
C PRO A 6 -42.57 -25.78 -6.11
N LEU A 7 -41.98 -26.62 -6.96
CA LEU A 7 -42.28 -26.73 -8.40
C LEU A 7 -41.66 -28.02 -8.98
N SER A 8 -42.55 -28.90 -9.48
CA SER A 8 -42.45 -29.75 -10.68
C SER A 8 -41.10 -29.73 -11.43
N THR A 9 -40.40 -30.80 -11.82
CA THR A 9 -40.64 -32.23 -11.99
C THR A 9 -39.28 -32.87 -12.26
N ARG A 10 -38.89 -33.91 -11.52
CA ARG A 10 -37.78 -34.82 -11.91
C ARG A 10 -38.22 -35.75 -13.06
N PRO A 11 -37.26 -36.37 -13.74
CA PRO A 11 -37.21 -37.82 -13.64
C PRO A 11 -35.88 -38.34 -13.09
N ILE A 12 -36.02 -39.47 -12.41
CA ILE A 12 -35.02 -40.29 -11.73
C ILE A 12 -34.57 -41.39 -12.72
N ALA A 13 -33.28 -41.72 -12.72
CA ALA A 13 -32.72 -43.09 -12.56
C ALA A 13 -31.44 -43.32 -13.38
N GLY A 14 -30.44 -43.95 -12.74
CA GLY A 14 -29.50 -44.84 -13.42
C GLY A 14 -28.02 -44.58 -13.12
N ALA A 15 -27.49 -45.28 -12.14
CA ALA A 15 -26.04 -45.40 -11.90
C ALA A 15 -25.33 -46.08 -13.10
N THR A 16 -24.09 -45.66 -13.39
CA THR A 16 -22.88 -46.51 -13.52
C THR A 16 -21.64 -45.68 -13.88
N ASN A 17 -20.51 -46.02 -13.24
CA ASN A 17 -19.15 -45.65 -13.63
C ASN A 17 -18.87 -45.97 -15.12
N ASN A 18 -18.18 -45.08 -15.85
CA ASN A 18 -16.93 -45.42 -16.56
C ASN A 18 -16.30 -44.24 -17.31
N LYS A 19 -14.97 -44.27 -17.32
CA LYS A 19 -14.02 -43.41 -18.02
C LYS A 19 -14.25 -43.30 -19.54
N THR A 20 -13.63 -42.24 -20.09
CA THR A 20 -13.01 -42.11 -21.43
C THR A 20 -13.86 -41.67 -22.63
N ASN A 21 -13.38 -40.59 -23.26
CA ASN A 21 -13.52 -40.15 -24.65
C ASN A 21 -14.90 -39.70 -25.15
N ARG A 22 -15.01 -38.39 -25.40
CA ARG A 22 -15.51 -37.88 -26.69
C ARG A 22 -15.18 -36.39 -26.92
N ILE A 23 -14.11 -36.19 -27.66
CA ILE A 23 -13.88 -35.03 -28.53
C ILE A 23 -14.93 -35.04 -29.65
N ALA A 24 -15.31 -33.84 -30.08
CA ALA A 24 -15.96 -33.46 -31.34
C ALA A 24 -17.42 -32.96 -31.24
N GLY A 25 -17.58 -31.65 -31.45
CA GLY A 25 -18.73 -31.10 -32.16
C GLY A 25 -19.24 -29.77 -31.61
N GLY A 26 -18.85 -28.64 -32.23
CA GLY A 26 -19.63 -27.41 -32.06
C GLY A 26 -19.02 -26.04 -32.34
N ILE A 27 -18.09 -25.85 -33.28
CA ILE A 27 -17.77 -24.50 -33.84
C ILE A 27 -18.24 -24.45 -35.30
N ILE A 28 -19.34 -23.74 -35.59
CA ILE A 28 -19.78 -23.10 -36.86
C ILE A 28 -20.92 -22.15 -36.42
N SER A 29 -21.08 -20.86 -36.74
CA SER A 29 -20.60 -19.95 -37.79
C SER A 29 -20.91 -18.51 -37.35
N ALA A 30 -20.06 -17.54 -37.71
CA ALA A 30 -20.50 -16.29 -38.35
C ALA A 30 -19.29 -15.51 -38.91
N THR A 31 -18.96 -15.75 -40.17
CA THR A 31 -18.23 -14.77 -41.00
C THR A 31 -18.73 -14.83 -42.44
N LEU A 32 -19.15 -13.67 -42.94
CA LEU A 32 -19.40 -13.29 -44.34
C LEU A 32 -19.25 -11.76 -44.32
N SER A 33 -18.46 -11.05 -45.13
CA SER A 33 -17.89 -11.34 -46.45
C SER A 33 -16.81 -10.29 -46.76
N LEU A 34 -15.70 -10.67 -47.39
CA LEU A 34 -15.21 -10.13 -48.69
C LEU A 34 -13.81 -10.67 -49.01
N SER A 35 -13.69 -11.22 -50.21
CA SER A 35 -12.55 -11.98 -50.71
C SER A 35 -11.68 -11.17 -51.67
N LEU A 36 -10.41 -11.60 -51.76
CA LEU A 36 -9.49 -11.65 -52.93
C LEU A 36 -8.49 -10.51 -53.19
N CYS A 37 -7.23 -10.77 -52.81
CA CYS A 37 -5.96 -10.78 -53.59
C CYS A 37 -4.81 -10.38 -52.65
N GLY A 38 -3.68 -11.07 -52.46
CA GLY A 38 -3.11 -12.29 -53.00
C GLY A 38 -1.64 -12.35 -52.53
N ILE A 39 -1.22 -13.51 -52.00
CA ILE A 39 0.15 -14.04 -51.89
C ILE A 39 1.15 -13.32 -50.94
N LEU A 40 1.34 -13.90 -49.75
CA LEU A 40 2.62 -13.93 -49.01
C LEU A 40 3.02 -15.41 -48.78
N PRO A 41 4.32 -15.78 -48.85
CA PRO A 41 4.76 -17.18 -48.72
C PRO A 41 4.73 -17.64 -47.26
N ALA A 42 4.34 -18.89 -47.08
CA ALA A 42 4.25 -19.60 -45.81
C ALA A 42 5.62 -19.78 -45.12
N ALA A 43 5.81 -19.11 -43.98
CA ALA A 43 6.70 -19.53 -42.89
C ALA A 43 6.43 -18.63 -41.67
N VAL A 44 5.39 -18.94 -40.88
CA VAL A 44 5.19 -18.69 -39.42
C VAL A 44 3.74 -19.10 -39.17
N GLN A 45 3.55 -20.36 -38.79
CA GLN A 45 2.33 -20.85 -38.15
C GLN A 45 2.77 -21.99 -37.23
N ALA A 46 3.62 -21.65 -36.26
CA ALA A 46 3.65 -22.39 -35.01
C ALA A 46 2.39 -21.96 -34.26
N THR A 47 1.46 -22.88 -34.12
CA THR A 47 0.09 -22.63 -33.68
C THR A 47 0.06 -22.12 -32.25
N GLU A 48 -0.51 -20.92 -32.08
CA GLU A 48 -0.98 -20.28 -30.85
C GLU A 48 -1.52 -21.27 -29.80
N THR A 49 -2.18 -22.36 -30.22
CA THR A 49 -2.82 -23.37 -29.36
C THR A 49 -1.90 -24.08 -28.36
N ASP A 50 -0.61 -24.29 -28.64
CA ASP A 50 0.30 -25.03 -27.74
C ASP A 50 0.76 -24.17 -26.54
N ALA A 51 0.60 -22.84 -26.61
CA ALA A 51 0.87 -21.94 -25.49
C ALA A 51 -0.31 -21.90 -24.48
N TYR A 52 -1.53 -22.15 -24.94
CA TYR A 52 -2.76 -22.08 -24.13
C TYR A 52 -2.97 -23.32 -23.24
N GLU A 53 -2.61 -24.53 -23.70
CA GLU A 53 -2.79 -25.76 -22.89
C GLU A 53 -1.81 -25.87 -21.71
N ASN A 54 -0.67 -25.19 -21.76
CA ASN A 54 0.33 -25.18 -20.68
C ASN A 54 0.05 -24.15 -19.57
N TRP A 55 -0.84 -23.18 -19.79
CA TRP A 55 -1.30 -22.26 -18.74
C TRP A 55 -2.07 -23.00 -17.64
N PHE A 56 -2.91 -23.97 -18.02
CA PHE A 56 -3.88 -24.57 -17.12
C PHE A 56 -3.33 -25.70 -16.24
N GLN A 57 -2.33 -26.47 -16.70
CA GLN A 57 -1.73 -27.53 -15.87
C GLN A 57 -0.86 -26.97 -14.73
N ALA A 58 -0.32 -25.75 -14.88
CA ALA A 58 0.50 -25.10 -13.85
C ALA A 58 -0.31 -24.21 -12.89
N ALA A 59 -1.46 -23.67 -13.32
CA ALA A 59 -2.32 -22.84 -12.47
C ALA A 59 -3.23 -23.65 -11.53
N SER A 60 -3.60 -24.90 -11.87
CA SER A 60 -4.47 -25.71 -11.02
C SER A 60 -3.80 -26.20 -9.72
N GLU A 61 -2.48 -26.04 -9.60
CA GLU A 61 -1.72 -26.35 -8.38
C GLU A 61 -1.57 -25.12 -7.45
N THR A 62 -2.03 -23.92 -7.84
CA THR A 62 -1.60 -22.64 -7.23
C THR A 62 -2.74 -21.69 -6.81
N PHE A 63 -3.95 -22.19 -6.54
CA PHE A 63 -4.96 -21.42 -5.78
C PHE A 63 -4.74 -21.48 -4.26
N SER A 64 -3.64 -22.09 -3.83
CA SER A 64 -3.21 -22.07 -2.45
C SER A 64 -2.41 -20.79 -2.22
N ASP A 65 -3.11 -19.76 -1.76
CA ASP A 65 -2.70 -18.71 -0.81
C ASP A 65 -1.17 -18.60 -0.59
N GLN A 66 -0.57 -17.42 -0.79
CA GLN A 66 0.86 -17.21 -0.53
C GLN A 66 1.31 -17.58 0.90
N SER A 67 0.38 -17.65 1.85
CA SER A 67 0.62 -18.21 3.19
C SER A 67 0.65 -19.74 3.25
N THR A 68 0.36 -20.46 2.17
CA THR A 68 0.23 -21.93 2.17
C THR A 68 1.26 -22.64 1.30
N GLN A 69 2.30 -21.93 0.83
CA GLN A 69 3.41 -22.60 0.18
C GLN A 69 4.05 -23.59 1.17
N ASN A 70 3.71 -24.87 0.95
CA ASN A 70 3.93 -25.96 1.86
C ASN A 70 5.30 -25.87 2.52
N ALA A 71 5.27 -25.43 3.78
CA ALA A 71 6.21 -25.80 4.80
C ALA A 71 6.34 -27.33 4.78
N THR A 72 7.23 -27.84 3.91
CA THR A 72 7.63 -29.23 3.96
C THR A 72 8.32 -29.45 5.30
N LEU A 73 8.13 -30.63 5.90
CA LEU A 73 8.87 -31.03 7.09
C LEU A 73 10.38 -30.96 6.76
N SER A 74 11.03 -29.83 7.05
CA SER A 74 12.49 -29.77 7.01
C SER A 74 13.05 -30.49 8.23
N GLU A 75 14.19 -31.15 8.06
CA GLU A 75 14.94 -31.95 9.04
C GLU A 75 14.90 -31.42 10.49
N ASP A 76 14.98 -32.30 11.49
CA ASP A 76 14.93 -32.07 12.96
C ASP A 76 15.48 -30.71 13.46
N VAL A 77 14.76 -29.60 13.24
CA VAL A 77 15.11 -28.28 13.77
C VAL A 77 14.64 -28.20 15.21
N THR A 78 15.60 -28.08 16.12
CA THR A 78 15.36 -27.80 17.53
C THR A 78 15.68 -26.32 17.79
N LEU A 79 14.73 -25.58 18.38
CA LEU A 79 14.95 -24.21 18.81
C LEU A 79 15.84 -24.19 20.07
N ASP A 80 16.75 -23.22 20.16
CA ASP A 80 17.55 -23.04 21.39
C ASP A 80 16.61 -22.53 22.50
N PRO A 81 16.39 -23.30 23.59
CA PRO A 81 15.46 -22.89 24.65
C PRO A 81 15.93 -21.65 25.41
N THR A 82 17.19 -21.24 25.28
CA THR A 82 17.69 -20.03 25.93
C THR A 82 17.49 -18.77 25.09
N ASP A 83 17.14 -18.93 23.82
CA ASP A 83 16.97 -17.82 22.89
C ASP A 83 15.59 -17.19 23.02
N LYS A 84 15.61 -15.86 23.18
CA LYS A 84 14.44 -15.00 23.34
C LYS A 84 14.81 -13.57 23.01
N LEU A 85 13.84 -12.82 22.52
CA LEU A 85 14.03 -11.42 22.18
C LEU A 85 12.73 -10.65 22.42
N ASP A 86 12.86 -9.45 23.01
CA ASP A 86 11.76 -8.51 23.22
C ASP A 86 12.15 -7.15 22.63
N LEU A 87 11.46 -6.72 21.56
CA LEU A 87 11.76 -5.44 20.91
C LEU A 87 11.38 -4.24 21.79
N ARG A 88 10.55 -4.42 22.82
CA ARG A 88 10.23 -3.35 23.79
C ARG A 88 11.48 -2.93 24.55
N ASP A 89 12.38 -3.87 24.85
CA ASP A 89 13.65 -3.60 25.53
C ASP A 89 14.59 -2.71 24.71
N LYS A 90 14.39 -2.65 23.37
CA LYS A 90 15.13 -1.78 22.47
C LYS A 90 14.51 -0.37 22.34
N GLY A 91 13.31 -0.14 22.88
CA GLY A 91 12.62 1.16 22.81
C GLY A 91 12.04 1.50 21.43
N VAL A 92 11.91 0.51 20.54
CA VAL A 92 11.43 0.67 19.15
C VAL A 92 9.98 0.25 18.96
N VAL A 93 9.31 -0.21 20.02
CA VAL A 93 7.89 -0.56 19.99
C VAL A 93 7.06 0.61 20.51
N THR A 94 6.17 1.13 19.68
CA THR A 94 5.25 2.24 20.02
C THR A 94 4.15 1.78 20.99
N PRO A 95 3.41 2.70 21.64
CA PRO A 95 2.31 2.38 22.55
C PRO A 95 1.21 1.49 21.96
N VAL A 96 0.48 0.78 22.81
CA VAL A 96 -0.70 -0.01 22.40
C VAL A 96 -1.87 0.95 22.11
N LYS A 97 -2.29 1.03 20.84
CA LYS A 97 -3.42 1.86 20.41
C LYS A 97 -4.76 1.13 20.53
N LEU A 98 -5.86 1.83 20.24
CA LEU A 98 -7.22 1.31 20.35
C LEU A 98 -7.98 1.35 19.01
N GLN A 99 -8.25 0.19 18.43
CA GLN A 99 -8.99 0.02 17.16
C GLN A 99 -10.49 0.31 17.23
N ASN A 100 -11.01 0.48 18.45
CA ASN A 100 -12.42 0.73 18.65
C ASN A 100 -12.79 2.13 18.13
N PRO A 101 -14.02 2.31 17.60
CA PRO A 101 -15.10 1.32 17.51
C PRO A 101 -15.12 0.48 16.22
N TRP A 102 -14.20 0.69 15.28
CA TRP A 102 -14.41 0.25 13.89
C TRP A 102 -13.92 -1.16 13.59
N GLY A 103 -13.04 -1.76 14.41
CA GLY A 103 -12.64 -3.17 14.22
C GLY A 103 -11.54 -3.37 13.17
N ASN A 104 -10.71 -2.35 12.95
CA ASN A 104 -9.67 -2.30 11.92
C ASN A 104 -8.36 -3.01 12.31
N CYS A 105 -8.44 -4.17 12.97
CA CYS A 105 -7.27 -4.85 13.55
C CYS A 105 -6.09 -5.04 12.58
N TRP A 106 -6.38 -5.35 11.32
CA TRP A 106 -5.39 -5.53 10.26
C TRP A 106 -4.56 -4.25 10.02
N GLY A 107 -5.22 -3.08 9.97
CA GLY A 107 -4.54 -1.81 9.80
C GLY A 107 -3.61 -1.48 10.97
N PHE A 108 -4.05 -1.73 12.21
CA PHE A 108 -3.20 -1.56 13.40
C PHE A 108 -2.02 -2.53 13.43
N ALA A 109 -2.23 -3.78 13.03
CA ALA A 109 -1.19 -4.80 12.99
C ALA A 109 -0.07 -4.44 12.00
N ILE A 110 -0.45 -3.97 10.80
CA ILE A 110 0.45 -3.48 9.77
C ILE A 110 1.19 -2.23 10.26
N ILE A 111 0.46 -1.20 10.68
CA ILE A 111 1.06 0.08 11.08
C ILE A 111 2.02 -0.09 12.25
N ALA A 112 1.68 -0.86 13.28
CA ALA A 112 2.59 -1.10 14.40
C ALA A 112 3.84 -1.92 13.98
N ALA A 113 3.74 -2.78 12.97
CA ALA A 113 4.91 -3.44 12.39
C ALA A 113 5.81 -2.43 11.66
N CYS A 114 5.22 -1.56 10.82
CA CYS A 114 5.93 -0.49 10.11
C CYS A 114 6.64 0.48 11.07
N GLU A 115 5.94 0.96 12.10
CA GLU A 115 6.51 1.86 13.12
C GLU A 115 7.76 1.25 13.76
N THR A 116 7.71 -0.05 14.09
CA THR A 116 8.83 -0.75 14.72
C THR A 116 10.02 -0.90 13.78
N SER A 117 9.77 -1.22 12.51
CA SER A 117 10.81 -1.28 11.47
C SER A 117 11.47 0.09 11.26
N ILE A 118 10.67 1.14 11.05
CA ILE A 118 11.15 2.52 10.83
C ILE A 118 11.99 3.01 12.01
N LEU A 119 11.55 2.79 13.25
CA LEU A 119 12.31 3.19 14.44
C LEU A 119 13.65 2.46 14.52
N SER A 120 13.65 1.16 14.23
CA SER A 120 14.87 0.34 14.24
C SER A 120 15.85 0.73 13.14
N GLU A 121 15.37 0.91 11.92
CA GLU A 121 16.16 1.25 10.72
C GLU A 121 16.74 2.66 10.83
N SER A 122 15.97 3.62 11.35
CA SER A 122 16.45 4.99 11.60
C SER A 122 17.40 5.10 12.80
N GLY A 123 17.61 4.01 13.56
CA GLY A 123 18.45 3.98 14.74
C GLY A 123 17.95 4.87 15.89
N THR A 124 16.64 5.15 15.93
CA THR A 124 15.98 5.96 16.95
C THR A 124 15.10 5.11 17.87
N THR A 125 14.42 5.77 18.81
CA THR A 125 13.49 5.14 19.74
C THR A 125 12.19 5.92 19.75
N TYR A 126 11.10 5.28 20.15
CA TYR A 126 9.82 5.95 20.31
C TYR A 126 9.91 7.16 21.26
N GLU A 127 10.64 7.04 22.37
CA GLU A 127 10.84 8.14 23.34
C GLU A 127 11.47 9.38 22.69
N SER A 128 12.39 9.18 21.73
CA SER A 128 13.08 10.27 21.05
C SER A 128 12.31 10.86 19.87
N SER A 129 11.62 10.03 19.09
CA SER A 129 10.96 10.45 17.85
C SER A 129 9.48 10.82 18.02
N GLY A 130 8.77 10.16 18.95
CA GLY A 130 7.32 10.23 19.06
C GLY A 130 6.58 9.69 17.83
N LEU A 131 7.20 8.78 17.05
CA LEU A 131 6.60 8.22 15.84
C LEU A 131 5.22 7.61 16.14
N ASP A 132 4.23 8.05 15.36
CA ASP A 132 2.84 7.61 15.43
C ASP A 132 2.25 7.73 14.02
N LEU A 133 2.03 6.58 13.37
CA LEU A 133 1.52 6.48 12.00
C LEU A 133 0.01 6.24 11.97
N SER A 134 -0.65 6.65 10.89
CA SER A 134 -2.10 6.66 10.76
C SER A 134 -2.67 5.32 10.27
N GLU A 135 -3.41 4.62 11.11
CA GLU A 135 -4.24 3.49 10.70
C GLU A 135 -5.44 3.91 9.85
N LEU A 136 -5.92 5.15 10.04
CA LEU A 136 -7.02 5.72 9.27
C LEU A 136 -6.61 5.87 7.81
N GLN A 137 -5.45 6.46 7.53
CA GLN A 137 -5.03 6.70 6.16
C GLN A 137 -4.89 5.40 5.38
N LEU A 138 -4.27 4.37 5.96
CA LEU A 138 -4.16 3.06 5.32
C LEU A 138 -5.54 2.50 4.97
N ALA A 139 -6.43 2.40 5.95
CA ALA A 139 -7.72 1.74 5.73
C ALA A 139 -8.67 2.58 4.86
N ALA A 140 -8.64 3.91 4.95
CA ALA A 140 -9.39 4.78 4.04
C ALA A 140 -8.87 4.74 2.60
N SER A 141 -7.57 4.47 2.40
CA SER A 141 -6.98 4.36 1.06
C SER A 141 -7.36 3.06 0.37
N VAL A 142 -7.35 1.93 1.10
CA VAL A 142 -7.80 0.63 0.59
C VAL A 142 -9.26 0.68 0.13
N TYR A 143 -10.12 1.31 0.93
CA TYR A 143 -11.57 1.34 0.73
C TYR A 143 -12.08 2.65 0.12
N LYS A 144 -11.25 3.33 -0.67
CA LYS A 144 -11.56 4.67 -1.16
C LYS A 144 -12.82 4.70 -2.03
N LEU A 145 -13.71 5.64 -1.74
CA LEU A 145 -14.88 5.92 -2.57
C LEU A 145 -14.43 6.42 -3.94
N GLY A 146 -14.83 5.70 -4.99
CA GLY A 146 -14.48 6.06 -6.38
C GLY A 146 -13.04 5.74 -6.77
N GLY A 147 -12.29 5.01 -5.95
CA GLY A 147 -10.95 4.51 -6.27
C GLY A 147 -9.86 5.58 -6.32
N VAL A 148 -8.80 5.29 -7.07
CA VAL A 148 -7.64 6.17 -7.29
C VAL A 148 -8.09 7.50 -7.87
N PRO A 149 -7.74 8.65 -7.27
CA PRO A 149 -8.10 9.96 -7.80
C PRO A 149 -7.24 10.32 -9.01
N ALA A 150 -7.80 11.12 -9.93
CA ALA A 150 -7.10 11.56 -11.15
C ALA A 150 -5.85 12.43 -10.87
N SER A 151 -5.71 12.97 -9.65
CA SER A 151 -4.50 13.67 -9.20
C SER A 151 -3.31 12.73 -8.95
N VAL A 152 -3.57 11.44 -8.69
CA VAL A 152 -2.55 10.40 -8.51
C VAL A 152 -2.19 9.77 -9.85
N SER A 153 -3.20 9.34 -10.60
CA SER A 153 -3.02 8.78 -11.94
C SER A 153 -4.21 9.12 -12.83
N THR A 154 -3.94 9.77 -13.96
CA THR A 154 -4.99 10.08 -14.93
C THR A 154 -5.46 8.85 -15.70
N THR A 155 -4.58 7.87 -15.93
CA THR A 155 -4.89 6.66 -16.70
C THR A 155 -5.53 5.58 -15.82
N GLN A 156 -5.14 5.53 -14.55
CA GLN A 156 -5.69 4.59 -13.57
C GLN A 156 -6.75 5.23 -12.67
N ALA A 157 -7.29 6.40 -13.04
CA ALA A 157 -8.34 7.07 -12.27
C ALA A 157 -9.57 6.13 -12.11
N GLY A 158 -10.01 5.94 -10.88
CA GLY A 158 -11.06 4.99 -10.54
C GLY A 158 -10.61 3.54 -10.44
N GLU A 159 -9.32 3.22 -10.47
CA GLU A 159 -8.85 1.88 -10.11
C GLU A 159 -8.96 1.64 -8.59
N GLY A 160 -8.98 0.38 -8.15
CA GLY A 160 -8.88 -0.01 -6.75
C GLY A 160 -10.09 -0.75 -6.21
N TYR A 161 -10.06 -1.06 -4.91
CA TYR A 161 -11.14 -1.75 -4.21
C TYR A 161 -12.17 -0.74 -3.67
N GLN A 162 -13.11 -0.38 -4.53
CA GLN A 162 -13.94 0.79 -4.29
C GLN A 162 -15.10 0.51 -3.35
N ASN A 163 -15.26 1.36 -2.35
CA ASN A 163 -16.52 1.41 -1.60
C ASN A 163 -17.64 1.93 -2.52
N THR A 164 -18.69 1.13 -2.74
CA THR A 164 -19.85 1.52 -3.59
C THR A 164 -21.11 1.79 -2.79
N SER A 165 -21.02 1.73 -1.46
CA SER A 165 -22.13 2.01 -0.55
C SER A 165 -22.59 3.47 -0.64
N ILE A 166 -23.90 3.70 -0.43
CA ILE A 166 -24.42 5.05 -0.16
C ILE A 166 -23.95 5.60 1.18
N ASP A 167 -23.47 4.71 2.06
CA ASP A 167 -22.85 5.06 3.33
C ASP A 167 -21.32 5.07 3.13
N PRO A 168 -20.64 6.23 3.06
CA PRO A 168 -19.19 6.33 2.84
C PRO A 168 -18.37 5.63 3.95
N ASN A 169 -19.07 5.26 5.01
CA ASN A 169 -18.64 4.66 6.26
C ASN A 169 -18.70 3.12 6.25
N ALA A 170 -19.22 2.53 5.18
CA ALA A 170 -19.26 1.09 4.99
C ALA A 170 -17.88 0.41 5.19
N GLY A 171 -16.78 1.05 4.80
CA GLY A 171 -15.43 0.53 5.06
C GLY A 171 -15.08 0.28 6.53
N TYR A 172 -15.79 0.87 7.49
CA TYR A 172 -15.44 0.80 8.91
C TYR A 172 -15.25 -0.61 9.45
N PHE A 173 -16.24 -1.47 9.21
CA PHE A 173 -16.30 -2.80 9.81
C PHE A 173 -15.77 -3.87 8.86
N THR A 174 -15.03 -3.46 7.83
CA THR A 174 -14.53 -4.38 6.81
C THR A 174 -13.17 -4.91 7.24
N GLY A 175 -13.05 -6.23 7.31
CA GLY A 175 -11.77 -6.89 7.53
C GLY A 175 -10.85 -6.71 6.32
N GLY A 176 -9.56 -6.72 6.55
CA GLY A 176 -8.54 -6.59 5.52
C GLY A 176 -7.46 -7.65 5.65
N PHE A 177 -6.62 -7.72 4.63
CA PHE A 177 -5.48 -8.64 4.55
C PHE A 177 -4.19 -7.89 4.89
N GLN A 178 -3.19 -8.62 5.37
CA GLN A 178 -1.88 -8.06 5.71
C GLN A 178 -1.24 -7.35 4.50
N THR A 179 -1.32 -7.99 3.33
CA THR A 179 -0.80 -7.51 2.05
C THR A 179 -1.34 -6.15 1.60
N TYR A 180 -2.47 -5.68 2.16
CA TYR A 180 -3.00 -4.35 1.85
C TYR A 180 -2.02 -3.23 2.20
N GLY A 181 -1.24 -3.39 3.28
CA GLY A 181 -0.15 -2.45 3.60
C GLY A 181 0.86 -2.36 2.48
N THR A 182 1.39 -3.51 2.05
CA THR A 182 2.35 -3.61 0.95
C THR A 182 1.80 -3.06 -0.36
N SER A 183 0.55 -3.37 -0.74
CA SER A 183 -0.06 -2.82 -1.96
C SER A 183 -0.14 -1.29 -1.94
N MET A 184 -0.58 -0.69 -0.82
CA MET A 184 -0.73 0.77 -0.74
C MET A 184 0.64 1.46 -0.64
N PHE A 185 1.53 0.99 0.21
CA PHE A 185 2.83 1.64 0.43
C PHE A 185 3.75 1.50 -0.79
N SER A 186 3.73 0.37 -1.49
CA SER A 186 4.47 0.21 -2.76
C SER A 186 3.94 1.11 -3.88
N ALA A 187 2.66 1.50 -3.82
CA ALA A 187 2.07 2.46 -4.74
C ALA A 187 2.35 3.93 -4.37
N GLY A 188 3.13 4.17 -3.31
CA GLY A 188 3.42 5.52 -2.80
C GLY A 188 2.28 6.13 -1.99
N ILE A 189 1.32 5.32 -1.54
CA ILE A 189 0.14 5.74 -0.77
C ILE A 189 0.36 5.39 0.69
N GLY A 190 0.85 6.36 1.47
CA GLY A 190 1.23 6.18 2.86
C GLY A 190 2.53 5.39 3.06
N PRO A 191 2.84 5.03 4.32
CA PRO A 191 2.14 5.48 5.52
C PRO A 191 2.39 6.97 5.78
N VAL A 192 1.51 7.60 6.55
CA VAL A 192 1.63 8.99 7.01
C VAL A 192 1.48 9.09 8.52
N SER A 193 1.87 10.21 9.11
CA SER A 193 1.67 10.46 10.54
C SER A 193 0.18 10.44 10.93
N GLU A 194 -0.11 9.95 12.15
CA GLU A 194 -1.42 9.99 12.78
C GLU A 194 -1.96 11.43 12.87
N ALA A 195 -1.09 12.44 13.00
CA ALA A 195 -1.49 13.85 12.97
C ALA A 195 -2.06 14.29 11.61
N THR A 196 -1.61 13.68 10.51
CA THR A 196 -2.09 13.95 9.14
C THR A 196 -3.50 13.39 8.94
N ALA A 197 -3.76 12.20 9.46
CA ALA A 197 -5.05 11.52 9.38
C ALA A 197 -5.41 10.84 10.70
N PRO A 198 -5.96 11.58 11.68
CA PRO A 198 -6.20 11.02 13.00
C PRO A 198 -7.29 9.95 13.00
N TYR A 199 -7.02 8.82 13.64
CA TYR A 199 -7.96 7.73 13.93
C TYR A 199 -9.02 8.16 14.97
N GLN A 200 -9.81 9.17 14.61
CA GLN A 200 -10.79 9.82 15.47
C GLN A 200 -12.07 10.12 14.71
N ASN A 201 -13.16 10.25 15.45
CA ASN A 201 -14.46 10.60 14.88
C ASN A 201 -14.50 12.10 14.50
N LYS A 202 -14.64 12.43 13.20
CA LYS A 202 -14.81 13.83 12.72
C LYS A 202 -16.19 14.45 13.01
N GLY A 203 -17.13 13.67 13.56
CA GLY A 203 -18.49 14.12 13.90
C GLY A 203 -18.52 15.03 15.12
N VAL A 204 -18.87 16.31 14.89
CA VAL A 204 -19.12 17.32 15.93
C VAL A 204 -20.34 16.92 16.76
N ILE A 205 -20.18 16.64 18.06
CA ILE A 205 -21.20 17.00 19.04
C ILE A 205 -20.98 18.48 19.34
N GLY A 206 -21.98 19.32 19.08
CA GLY A 206 -21.91 20.76 19.35
C GLY A 206 -21.59 21.02 20.82
N GLY A 207 -20.33 21.31 21.12
CA GLY A 207 -19.85 21.64 22.45
C GLY A 207 -18.34 21.49 22.48
N THR A 208 -17.63 22.59 22.66
CA THR A 208 -16.20 22.59 22.99
C THR A 208 -15.97 21.80 24.28
N SER A 209 -15.62 20.54 24.16
CA SER A 209 -15.09 19.74 25.27
C SER A 209 -14.21 18.64 24.68
N THR A 210 -12.92 18.76 24.92
CA THR A 210 -11.87 17.76 24.68
C THR A 210 -11.92 16.61 25.69
N ASP A 211 -12.91 16.56 26.58
CA ASP A 211 -12.99 15.57 27.65
C ASP A 211 -13.82 14.37 27.20
N ALA A 212 -13.27 13.17 27.37
CA ALA A 212 -13.95 11.90 27.12
C ALA A 212 -15.22 11.79 27.98
N ILE A 213 -16.34 11.37 27.38
CA ILE A 213 -17.55 10.98 28.12
C ILE A 213 -17.38 9.51 28.53
N ILE A 214 -17.39 9.23 29.84
CA ILE A 214 -17.17 7.91 30.44
C ILE A 214 -18.49 7.39 31.00
N ILE A 215 -18.85 6.14 30.71
CA ILE A 215 -20.00 5.50 31.36
C ILE A 215 -19.57 5.08 32.75
N CYS A 216 -20.25 5.58 33.76
CA CYS A 216 -19.96 5.34 35.15
C CYS A 216 -21.13 4.58 35.77
N THR A 217 -20.87 3.36 36.23
CA THR A 217 -21.78 2.66 37.12
C THR A 217 -21.49 3.13 38.55
N ILE A 218 -22.41 3.92 39.11
CA ILE A 218 -22.28 4.54 40.43
C ILE A 218 -23.12 3.74 41.41
N THR A 219 -22.48 3.24 42.46
CA THR A 219 -23.18 2.58 43.56
C THR A 219 -23.34 3.57 44.70
N TYR A 220 -24.56 3.82 45.16
CA TYR A 220 -24.86 4.70 46.29
C TYR A 220 -25.09 3.92 47.58
N LYS A 221 -24.92 4.58 48.73
CA LYS A 221 -25.27 4.04 50.06
C LYS A 221 -26.78 3.91 50.25
N GLU A 222 -27.56 4.70 49.51
CA GLU A 222 -29.01 4.59 49.44
C GLU A 222 -29.40 3.18 48.99
N ILE A 223 -30.42 2.59 49.61
CA ILE A 223 -30.94 1.28 49.25
C ILE A 223 -32.15 1.48 48.35
N ASP A 224 -32.17 0.84 47.18
CA ASP A 224 -33.37 0.79 46.34
C ASP A 224 -34.41 -0.11 47.02
N GLU A 225 -35.52 0.50 47.45
CA GLU A 225 -36.57 -0.18 48.22
C GLU A 225 -37.26 -1.32 47.43
N SER A 226 -37.14 -1.33 46.10
CA SER A 226 -37.74 -2.36 45.24
C SER A 226 -36.87 -3.61 45.08
N THR A 227 -35.55 -3.46 45.21
CA THR A 227 -34.57 -4.54 45.01
C THR A 227 -33.83 -4.95 46.29
N GLY A 228 -33.84 -4.09 47.31
CA GLY A 228 -33.16 -4.32 48.60
C GLY A 228 -31.63 -4.24 48.53
N THR A 229 -31.07 -3.81 47.41
CA THR A 229 -29.63 -3.60 47.21
C THR A 229 -29.30 -2.11 47.19
N ASN A 230 -28.01 -1.82 47.28
CA ASN A 230 -27.50 -0.46 47.05
C ASN A 230 -27.98 0.04 45.68
N LYS A 231 -28.49 1.27 45.67
CA LYS A 231 -28.99 1.92 44.47
C LYS A 231 -27.84 2.08 43.48
N LEU A 232 -28.08 1.61 42.27
CA LEU A 232 -27.17 1.72 41.14
C LEU A 232 -27.71 2.79 40.19
N ASP A 233 -26.81 3.63 39.70
CA ASP A 233 -27.10 4.59 38.65
C ASP A 233 -26.02 4.49 37.57
N VAL A 234 -26.42 4.69 36.33
CA VAL A 234 -25.50 4.70 35.20
C VAL A 234 -25.50 6.10 34.64
N GLN A 235 -24.37 6.80 34.76
CA GLN A 235 -24.22 8.17 34.29
C GLN A 235 -23.09 8.29 33.27
N TYR A 236 -23.25 9.24 32.36
CA TYR A 236 -22.23 9.64 31.40
C TYR A 236 -21.52 10.85 31.97
N LEU A 237 -20.25 10.70 32.34
CA LEU A 237 -19.50 11.70 33.09
C LEU A 237 -18.13 11.93 32.47
N THR A 238 -17.65 13.17 32.50
CA THR A 238 -16.24 13.50 32.24
C THR A 238 -15.36 13.11 33.42
N GLU A 239 -14.04 12.98 33.21
CA GLU A 239 -13.06 12.75 34.29
C GLU A 239 -13.23 13.76 35.46
N ASN A 240 -13.52 15.03 35.14
CA ASN A 240 -13.74 16.07 36.13
C ASN A 240 -15.03 15.84 36.94
N GLU A 241 -16.13 15.46 36.29
CA GLU A 241 -17.40 15.15 36.96
C GLU A 241 -17.29 13.90 37.83
N ILE A 242 -16.54 12.89 37.39
CA ILE A 242 -16.25 11.69 38.19
C ILE A 242 -15.45 12.05 39.44
N ALA A 243 -14.41 12.87 39.29
CA ALA A 243 -13.58 13.30 40.42
C ALA A 243 -14.36 14.14 41.45
N GLU A 244 -15.46 14.79 41.04
CA GLU A 244 -16.40 15.41 41.98
C GLU A 244 -17.38 14.41 42.59
N LEU A 245 -17.89 13.46 41.80
CA LEU A 245 -18.78 12.40 42.29
C LEU A 245 -18.11 11.47 43.31
N GLU A 246 -16.86 11.09 43.11
CA GLU A 246 -16.09 10.24 44.03
C GLU A 246 -15.85 10.92 45.38
N LYS A 247 -15.98 12.25 45.48
CA LYS A 247 -15.92 13.00 46.75
C LYS A 247 -17.25 12.99 47.50
N ASN A 248 -18.35 12.55 46.88
CA ASN A 248 -19.66 12.52 47.50
C ASN A 248 -19.73 11.39 48.56
N PRO A 249 -20.00 11.71 49.84
CA PRO A 249 -20.03 10.71 50.90
C PRO A 249 -21.16 9.67 50.76
N ASP A 250 -22.16 9.92 49.90
CA ASP A 250 -23.26 8.99 49.64
C ASP A 250 -22.95 8.00 48.50
N VAL A 251 -21.82 8.17 47.80
CA VAL A 251 -21.32 7.24 46.78
C VAL A 251 -20.38 6.23 47.43
N LEU A 252 -20.53 4.95 47.07
CA LEU A 252 -19.71 3.82 47.56
C LEU A 252 -18.61 3.43 46.58
N SER A 253 -18.94 3.38 45.29
CA SER A 253 -18.00 3.09 44.22
C SER A 253 -18.48 3.73 42.93
N VAL A 254 -17.51 4.06 42.08
CA VAL A 254 -17.73 4.46 40.69
C VAL A 254 -16.92 3.50 39.84
N GLU A 255 -17.59 2.62 39.13
CA GLU A 255 -16.97 1.75 38.14
C GLU A 255 -16.99 2.46 36.78
N LYS A 256 -15.80 2.72 36.23
CA LYS A 256 -15.62 3.45 34.99
C LYS A 256 -15.56 2.46 33.84
N THR A 257 -16.47 2.60 32.89
CA THR A 257 -16.45 1.88 31.62
C THR A 257 -16.19 2.89 30.51
N TYR A 258 -14.97 2.87 30.02
CA TYR A 258 -14.56 3.69 28.88
C TYR A 258 -15.13 3.03 27.62
N TYR A 259 -16.20 3.59 27.07
CA TYR A 259 -16.72 3.19 25.76
C TYR A 259 -16.07 4.07 24.68
N ALA A 260 -15.20 3.47 23.87
CA ALA A 260 -15.01 3.91 22.50
C ALA A 260 -16.01 3.13 21.64
N GLY A 261 -17.29 3.52 21.66
CA GLY A 261 -18.36 2.76 20.99
C GLY A 261 -19.61 3.60 20.80
N ASN A 262 -19.92 3.94 19.54
CA ASN A 262 -21.11 4.61 19.01
C ASN A 262 -21.81 5.60 19.96
N TYR A 263 -21.48 6.89 19.82
CA TYR A 263 -22.38 7.94 20.28
C TYR A 263 -23.67 7.86 19.46
N GLU A 264 -24.64 7.04 19.90
CA GLU A 264 -26.02 7.43 19.69
C GLU A 264 -26.19 8.77 20.40
N THR A 265 -26.70 9.75 19.67
CA THR A 265 -27.10 11.03 20.26
C THR A 265 -27.98 10.78 21.49
N LEU A 266 -27.83 11.63 22.51
CA LEU A 266 -28.53 11.65 23.80
C LEU A 266 -30.08 11.57 23.73
N ASP A 267 -30.67 11.47 22.54
CA ASP A 267 -32.11 11.44 22.30
C ASP A 267 -32.61 10.23 21.48
N GLY A 268 -31.73 9.30 21.10
CA GLY A 268 -32.11 8.11 20.33
C GLY A 268 -32.65 8.42 18.92
N SER A 269 -32.31 9.58 18.34
CA SER A 269 -32.89 10.04 17.08
C SER A 269 -31.94 10.14 15.88
N GLY A 270 -30.63 9.89 16.03
CA GLY A 270 -29.73 9.99 14.87
C GLY A 270 -28.39 9.29 15.01
N THR A 271 -28.08 8.47 14.00
CA THR A 271 -26.75 7.92 13.69
C THR A 271 -25.75 9.07 13.51
N VAL A 272 -24.69 9.09 14.33
CA VAL A 272 -23.57 10.02 14.10
C VAL A 272 -22.73 9.46 12.95
N TYR A 273 -22.82 10.10 11.79
CA TYR A 273 -21.93 9.81 10.66
C TYR A 273 -20.54 10.34 10.98
N THR A 274 -19.58 9.43 11.14
CA THR A 274 -18.15 9.77 11.16
C THR A 274 -17.67 9.94 9.71
N ASP A 275 -16.64 10.72 9.42
CA ASP A 275 -16.09 10.88 8.05
C ASP A 275 -14.64 10.40 8.01
N TRP A 276 -14.42 9.17 7.54
CA TRP A 276 -13.10 8.58 7.29
C TRP A 276 -12.51 8.96 5.95
N SER A 277 -13.18 9.79 5.14
CA SER A 277 -12.57 10.24 3.90
C SER A 277 -11.26 10.96 4.22
N VAL A 278 -10.21 10.50 3.55
CA VAL A 278 -8.95 11.23 3.45
C VAL A 278 -9.03 12.08 2.19
N SER A 279 -8.54 13.32 2.29
CA SER A 279 -8.43 14.16 1.10
C SER A 279 -7.51 13.50 0.08
N ASP A 280 -7.63 13.89 -1.19
CA ASP A 280 -6.73 13.39 -2.24
C ASP A 280 -5.26 13.72 -1.94
N ASP A 281 -4.99 14.86 -1.28
CA ASP A 281 -3.65 15.23 -0.84
C ASP A 281 -3.07 14.23 0.18
N VAL A 282 -3.90 13.77 1.13
CA VAL A 282 -3.47 12.78 2.14
C VAL A 282 -3.35 11.39 1.52
N TYR A 283 -4.25 11.03 0.61
CA TYR A 283 -4.16 9.78 -0.14
C TYR A 283 -2.87 9.70 -0.98
N ASN A 284 -2.46 10.81 -1.59
CA ASN A 284 -1.25 10.89 -2.42
C ASN A 284 0.03 11.20 -1.62
N SER A 285 0.00 11.05 -0.30
CA SER A 285 1.15 11.37 0.55
C SER A 285 1.73 10.12 1.18
N SER A 286 3.04 10.14 1.37
CA SER A 286 3.81 9.09 2.01
C SER A 286 4.97 9.76 2.75
N ASP A 287 5.07 9.52 4.05
CA ASP A 287 6.17 10.03 4.88
C ASP A 287 7.39 9.08 4.87
N TYR A 288 7.18 7.82 4.45
CA TYR A 288 8.18 6.76 4.43
C TYR A 288 7.99 5.85 3.23
N ARG A 289 9.06 5.53 2.51
CA ARG A 289 8.99 4.68 1.32
C ARG A 289 9.31 3.23 1.64
N LEU A 290 8.42 2.33 1.22
CA LEU A 290 8.65 0.90 1.35
C LEU A 290 9.79 0.46 0.44
N GLU A 291 10.77 -0.26 0.99
CA GLU A 291 11.79 -0.99 0.22
C GLU A 291 11.38 -2.43 0.00
N ASN A 292 10.96 -3.11 1.07
CA ASN A 292 10.53 -4.50 1.02
C ASN A 292 9.28 -4.73 1.87
N GLY A 293 8.27 -5.36 1.26
CA GLY A 293 7.16 -5.99 1.98
C GLY A 293 7.35 -7.50 1.90
N ASN A 294 7.85 -8.11 2.97
CA ASN A 294 8.30 -9.50 2.98
C ASN A 294 7.20 -10.44 3.48
N SER A 295 6.72 -11.32 2.59
CA SER A 295 5.86 -12.45 2.92
C SER A 295 6.68 -13.58 3.54
N LEU A 296 6.54 -13.75 4.86
CA LEU A 296 7.30 -14.72 5.65
C LEU A 296 6.66 -16.11 5.62
N PRO A 297 7.44 -17.19 5.82
CA PRO A 297 6.93 -18.56 5.70
C PRO A 297 5.89 -18.90 6.78
N ASP A 298 4.84 -19.64 6.41
CA ASP A 298 3.82 -20.10 7.37
C ASP A 298 4.41 -21.13 8.35
N THR A 299 4.03 -20.97 9.61
CA THR A 299 4.40 -21.86 10.71
C THR A 299 3.54 -23.11 10.78
N ARG A 300 2.37 -23.14 10.13
CA ARG A 300 1.47 -24.29 10.06
C ARG A 300 1.91 -25.22 8.93
N ILE A 301 1.75 -26.52 9.18
CA ILE A 301 1.85 -27.55 8.14
C ILE A 301 0.41 -27.94 7.81
N LEU A 302 -0.02 -27.66 6.58
CA LEU A 302 -1.38 -27.98 6.10
C LEU A 302 -1.37 -29.28 5.29
N ASP A 303 -2.44 -30.07 5.40
CA ASP A 303 -2.68 -31.19 4.48
C ASP A 303 -3.37 -30.73 3.19
N GLU A 304 -3.62 -31.66 2.27
CA GLU A 304 -4.27 -31.40 0.97
C GLU A 304 -5.68 -30.78 1.07
N ASN A 305 -6.31 -30.80 2.25
CA ASN A 305 -7.63 -30.22 2.50
C ASN A 305 -7.56 -28.92 3.32
N GLY A 306 -6.36 -28.34 3.51
CA GLY A 306 -6.15 -27.12 4.28
C GLY A 306 -6.21 -27.31 5.79
N LYS A 307 -6.18 -28.55 6.29
CA LYS A 307 -6.19 -28.82 7.74
C LYS A 307 -4.78 -28.73 8.31
N CYS A 308 -4.61 -27.99 9.40
CA CYS A 308 -3.34 -27.94 10.12
C CYS A 308 -3.05 -29.28 10.83
N VAL A 309 -1.96 -29.93 10.42
CA VAL A 309 -1.48 -31.22 10.92
C VAL A 309 -0.20 -31.12 11.75
N GLY A 310 0.46 -29.97 11.79
CA GLY A 310 1.66 -29.74 12.58
C GLY A 310 2.20 -28.32 12.47
N THR A 311 3.38 -28.10 13.05
CA THR A 311 4.08 -26.82 13.08
C THR A 311 5.47 -26.96 12.45
N ASN A 312 5.85 -26.02 11.59
CA ASN A 312 7.18 -25.91 11.00
C ASN A 312 8.08 -25.02 11.84
N LEU A 313 8.94 -25.64 12.65
CA LEU A 313 9.89 -24.93 13.52
C LEU A 313 11.01 -24.23 12.74
N SER A 314 11.28 -24.60 11.49
CA SER A 314 12.19 -23.83 10.63
C SER A 314 11.57 -22.50 10.23
N SER A 315 10.29 -22.47 9.86
CA SER A 315 9.56 -21.22 9.62
C SER A 315 9.60 -20.32 10.86
N VAL A 316 9.36 -20.89 12.05
CA VAL A 316 9.50 -20.17 13.33
C VAL A 316 10.88 -19.55 13.46
N LYS A 317 11.95 -20.31 13.21
CA LYS A 317 13.33 -19.80 13.28
C LYS A 317 13.63 -18.71 12.23
N THR A 318 13.09 -18.84 11.02
CA THR A 318 13.22 -17.82 9.97
C THR A 318 12.54 -16.52 10.39
N ILE A 319 11.30 -16.60 10.88
CA ILE A 319 10.56 -15.46 11.44
C ILE A 319 11.33 -14.82 12.60
N GLN A 320 11.95 -15.63 13.47
CA GLN A 320 12.76 -15.13 14.59
C GLN A 320 13.93 -14.23 14.13
N SER A 321 14.47 -14.45 12.92
CA SER A 321 15.58 -13.67 12.39
C SER A 321 15.21 -12.23 12.05
N GLU A 322 13.94 -11.94 11.73
CA GLU A 322 13.49 -10.57 11.45
C GLU A 322 13.53 -9.69 12.72
N PHE A 323 13.26 -10.24 13.90
CA PHE A 323 13.40 -9.48 15.15
C PHE A 323 14.87 -9.12 15.46
N GLN A 324 15.82 -9.93 14.98
CA GLN A 324 17.24 -9.61 15.10
C GLN A 324 17.61 -8.40 14.22
N LYS A 325 16.94 -8.24 13.07
CA LYS A 325 16.99 -7.04 12.22
C LYS A 325 16.21 -5.85 12.80
N GLY A 326 15.47 -6.04 13.90
CA GLY A 326 14.67 -4.98 14.55
C GLY A 326 13.25 -4.86 13.99
N ARG A 327 12.82 -5.78 13.13
CA ARG A 327 11.51 -5.73 12.48
C ARG A 327 10.47 -6.48 13.30
N ALA A 328 9.32 -5.85 13.49
CA ALA A 328 8.14 -6.51 14.02
C ALA A 328 7.31 -7.11 12.87
N ILE A 329 6.39 -8.02 13.21
CA ILE A 329 5.73 -8.87 12.22
C ILE A 329 4.22 -8.75 12.37
N SER A 330 3.53 -8.33 11.31
CA SER A 330 2.07 -8.39 11.23
C SER A 330 1.63 -9.84 10.99
N VAL A 331 0.58 -10.29 11.67
CA VAL A 331 0.09 -11.67 11.57
C VAL A 331 -1.43 -11.74 11.82
N ALA A 332 -2.09 -12.74 11.23
CA ALA A 332 -3.49 -13.07 11.50
C ALA A 332 -3.62 -14.37 12.30
N PHE A 333 -4.67 -14.51 13.09
CA PHE A 333 -5.01 -15.75 13.79
C PHE A 333 -6.50 -15.79 14.17
N CYS A 334 -6.99 -16.96 14.62
CA CYS A 334 -8.33 -17.10 15.18
C CYS A 334 -8.31 -16.71 16.66
N ALA A 335 -8.88 -15.56 16.97
CA ALA A 335 -9.05 -15.11 18.35
C ALA A 335 -10.39 -15.56 18.93
N ASP A 336 -10.49 -15.62 20.27
CA ASP A 336 -11.78 -15.80 20.94
C ASP A 336 -12.74 -14.63 20.67
N GLN A 337 -12.18 -13.44 20.38
CA GLN A 337 -12.85 -12.17 20.13
C GLN A 337 -12.01 -11.34 19.16
N SER A 338 -12.65 -10.62 18.24
CA SER A 338 -11.98 -9.76 17.24
C SER A 338 -12.07 -8.27 17.56
N THR A 339 -12.92 -7.89 18.52
CA THR A 339 -13.02 -6.51 19.03
C THR A 339 -13.04 -6.49 20.56
N PRO A 340 -12.54 -5.41 21.21
CA PRO A 340 -12.53 -5.28 22.67
C PRO A 340 -13.89 -5.44 23.36
N ASN A 341 -14.99 -5.19 22.65
CA ASN A 341 -16.35 -5.16 23.20
C ASN A 341 -17.16 -6.43 22.90
N GLU A 342 -16.60 -7.37 22.14
CA GLU A 342 -17.28 -8.61 21.78
C GLU A 342 -17.48 -9.49 23.02
N GLN A 343 -18.72 -9.92 23.28
CA GLN A 343 -19.01 -10.82 24.39
C GLN A 343 -18.86 -12.28 23.96
N GLY A 344 -18.04 -13.06 24.67
CA GLY A 344 -17.79 -14.47 24.34
C GLY A 344 -17.11 -15.22 25.48
N GLN A 345 -17.23 -16.55 25.46
CA GLN A 345 -16.47 -17.42 26.37
C GLN A 345 -15.02 -17.54 25.90
N ALA A 346 -14.07 -17.43 26.83
CA ALA A 346 -12.65 -17.67 26.54
C ALA A 346 -12.44 -19.17 26.29
N LYS A 347 -12.24 -19.55 25.01
CA LYS A 347 -12.00 -20.93 24.58
C LYS A 347 -10.51 -21.19 24.37
N TYR A 348 -9.78 -20.23 23.82
CA TYR A 348 -8.38 -20.37 23.44
C TYR A 348 -7.41 -19.58 24.33
N ILE A 349 -7.84 -18.45 24.90
CA ILE A 349 -6.99 -17.63 25.77
C ILE A 349 -7.10 -18.03 27.26
N ASN A 350 -5.95 -18.20 27.92
CA ASN A 350 -5.90 -18.32 29.37
C ASN A 350 -5.86 -16.92 30.00
N LYS A 351 -6.98 -16.45 30.56
CA LYS A 351 -7.07 -15.11 31.18
C LYS A 351 -6.21 -14.88 32.42
N ASN A 352 -5.64 -15.94 33.02
CA ASN A 352 -4.73 -15.79 34.16
C ASN A 352 -3.30 -15.45 33.75
N THR A 353 -2.88 -15.92 32.58
CA THR A 353 -1.51 -15.81 32.06
C THR A 353 -1.43 -15.03 30.76
N TRP A 354 -2.58 -14.68 30.17
CA TRP A 354 -2.73 -14.06 28.85
C TRP A 354 -2.01 -14.84 27.75
N ALA A 355 -2.12 -16.16 27.80
CA ALA A 355 -1.52 -17.08 26.82
C ALA A 355 -2.61 -17.70 25.92
N HIS A 356 -2.51 -17.50 24.62
CA HIS A 356 -3.47 -17.92 23.59
C HIS A 356 -2.98 -19.12 22.80
N TYR A 357 -3.86 -20.11 22.61
CA TYR A 357 -3.59 -21.25 21.75
C TYR A 357 -4.87 -21.81 21.10
N THR A 358 -5.01 -21.57 19.80
CA THR A 358 -6.03 -22.18 18.95
C THR A 358 -5.60 -23.61 18.59
N TYR A 359 -6.11 -24.58 19.35
CA TYR A 359 -5.68 -25.98 19.26
C TYR A 359 -6.34 -26.77 18.11
N GLU A 360 -7.15 -26.12 17.28
CA GLU A 360 -7.88 -26.71 16.16
C GLU A 360 -7.78 -25.79 14.93
N THR A 361 -7.91 -26.37 13.73
CA THR A 361 -7.89 -25.59 12.49
C THR A 361 -9.10 -24.67 12.43
N GLN A 362 -8.84 -23.37 12.33
CA GLN A 362 -9.84 -22.32 12.22
C GLN A 362 -9.36 -21.25 11.25
N TYR A 363 -10.31 -20.53 10.66
CA TYR A 363 -10.00 -19.34 9.87
C TYR A 363 -9.57 -18.18 10.78
N PRO A 364 -8.63 -17.33 10.34
CA PRO A 364 -8.24 -16.16 11.12
C PRO A 364 -9.39 -15.17 11.22
N THR A 365 -9.49 -14.51 12.37
CA THR A 365 -10.54 -13.53 12.69
C THR A 365 -9.98 -12.23 13.28
N HIS A 366 -8.71 -12.20 13.68
CA HIS A 366 -8.06 -11.04 14.27
C HIS A 366 -6.61 -10.93 13.77
N ALA A 367 -6.09 -9.71 13.70
CA ALA A 367 -4.72 -9.42 13.30
C ALA A 367 -4.00 -8.62 14.38
N VAL A 368 -2.72 -8.90 14.57
CA VAL A 368 -1.89 -8.38 15.65
C VAL A 368 -0.43 -8.26 15.20
N THR A 369 0.39 -7.56 15.98
CA THR A 369 1.83 -7.42 15.71
C THR A 369 2.64 -8.28 16.69
N ILE A 370 3.46 -9.18 16.19
CA ILE A 370 4.47 -9.87 16.99
C ILE A 370 5.67 -8.94 17.16
N VAL A 371 6.10 -8.74 18.41
CA VAL A 371 7.21 -7.84 18.77
C VAL A 371 8.35 -8.58 19.50
N GLY A 372 8.28 -9.90 19.57
CA GLY A 372 9.28 -10.71 20.24
C GLY A 372 8.88 -12.16 20.36
N TYR A 373 9.74 -12.93 21.03
CA TYR A 373 9.57 -14.37 21.22
C TYR A 373 10.32 -14.89 22.44
N ASP A 374 9.89 -16.02 23.00
CA ASP A 374 10.61 -16.76 24.04
C ASP A 374 10.47 -18.27 23.80
N ASN A 375 11.58 -18.93 23.43
CA ASN A 375 11.60 -20.37 23.15
C ASN A 375 11.39 -21.25 24.40
N SER A 376 11.51 -20.68 25.60
CA SER A 376 11.24 -21.35 26.87
C SER A 376 9.88 -21.03 27.48
N TYR A 377 9.04 -20.23 26.80
CA TYR A 377 7.72 -19.88 27.33
C TYR A 377 6.90 -21.14 27.57
N SER A 378 6.61 -21.42 28.85
CA SER A 378 6.12 -22.74 29.23
C SER A 378 4.73 -23.03 28.67
N LYS A 379 4.56 -24.22 28.09
CA LYS A 379 3.26 -24.71 27.62
C LYS A 379 2.20 -24.80 28.72
N THR A 380 2.61 -24.81 29.99
CA THR A 380 1.68 -24.83 31.12
C THR A 380 1.01 -23.48 31.37
N ASN A 381 1.50 -22.41 30.75
CA ASN A 381 0.83 -21.12 30.77
C ASN A 381 -0.46 -21.14 29.95
N PHE A 382 -0.62 -22.07 29.01
CA PHE A 382 -1.85 -22.24 28.22
C PHE A 382 -2.82 -23.22 28.90
N GLY A 383 -4.09 -23.26 28.45
CA GLY A 383 -5.06 -24.26 28.92
C GLY A 383 -5.88 -23.84 30.16
N GLY A 384 -6.36 -22.60 30.23
CA GLY A 384 -7.00 -22.01 31.42
C GLY A 384 -8.50 -22.24 31.64
N GLY A 385 -9.20 -22.94 30.73
CA GLY A 385 -10.65 -23.23 30.81
C GLY A 385 -10.97 -24.73 30.75
N GLU A 386 -12.22 -25.13 31.04
CA GLU A 386 -12.62 -26.56 31.11
C GLU A 386 -12.39 -27.34 29.80
N THR A 387 -12.39 -26.66 28.66
CA THR A 387 -12.19 -27.23 27.31
C THR A 387 -10.85 -26.89 26.68
N ALA A 388 -10.03 -26.07 27.34
CA ALA A 388 -8.78 -25.56 26.81
C ALA A 388 -7.67 -26.64 26.79
N LYS A 389 -6.76 -26.56 25.81
CA LYS A 389 -5.64 -27.50 25.65
C LYS A 389 -4.30 -26.80 25.81
N GLN A 390 -3.29 -27.57 26.17
CA GLN A 390 -1.90 -27.12 26.15
C GLN A 390 -1.27 -27.41 24.78
N PRO A 391 -0.34 -26.57 24.30
CA PRO A 391 0.40 -26.83 23.08
C PRO A 391 1.37 -28.01 23.24
N GLU A 392 1.89 -28.48 22.11
CA GLU A 392 2.72 -29.68 22.03
C GLU A 392 4.08 -29.49 22.74
N GLY A 393 4.66 -28.29 22.64
CA GLY A 393 5.91 -27.90 23.26
C GLY A 393 5.86 -26.50 23.89
N ASP A 394 6.97 -26.13 24.52
CA ASP A 394 7.22 -24.76 24.99
C ASP A 394 7.55 -23.86 23.79
N GLY A 395 7.42 -22.54 23.97
CA GLY A 395 7.72 -21.54 22.95
C GLY A 395 6.50 -20.70 22.56
N ALA A 396 6.67 -19.38 22.56
CA ALA A 396 5.60 -18.45 22.22
C ALA A 396 6.10 -17.13 21.64
N TRP A 397 5.24 -16.51 20.85
CA TRP A 397 5.35 -15.15 20.33
C TRP A 397 4.83 -14.15 21.37
N LEU A 398 5.57 -13.07 21.58
CA LEU A 398 5.12 -11.90 22.34
C LEU A 398 4.39 -10.94 21.40
N VAL A 399 3.15 -10.59 21.74
CA VAL A 399 2.23 -9.94 20.81
C VAL A 399 1.73 -8.63 21.37
N LYS A 400 1.81 -7.57 20.55
CA LYS A 400 1.18 -6.27 20.74
C LYS A 400 -0.23 -6.30 20.13
N ASN A 401 -1.25 -6.09 20.96
CA ASN A 401 -2.63 -5.99 20.49
C ASN A 401 -3.00 -4.54 20.13
N SER A 402 -4.23 -4.32 19.70
CA SER A 402 -4.81 -3.03 19.27
C SER A 402 -6.04 -2.65 20.09
N TRP A 403 -6.10 -3.09 21.35
CA TRP A 403 -7.27 -2.97 22.23
C TRP A 403 -7.06 -2.02 23.39
N GLY A 404 -6.02 -1.19 23.34
CA GLY A 404 -5.60 -0.31 24.42
C GLY A 404 -4.98 -1.04 25.63
N ALA A 405 -4.46 -0.27 26.58
CA ALA A 405 -3.88 -0.77 27.81
C ALA A 405 -4.01 0.22 28.97
N GLU A 406 -4.03 -0.24 30.23
CA GLU A 406 -4.17 0.64 31.40
C GLU A 406 -2.91 1.50 31.63
N THR A 407 -1.77 1.05 31.08
CA THR A 407 -0.54 1.84 31.00
C THR A 407 -0.64 3.06 30.10
N GLU A 408 -1.63 3.10 29.20
CA GLU A 408 -1.79 4.19 28.23
C GLU A 408 -2.71 5.30 28.73
N SER A 409 -2.60 6.45 28.06
CA SER A 409 -3.52 7.57 28.23
C SER A 409 -4.75 7.42 27.34
N PHE A 410 -5.85 8.08 27.70
CA PHE A 410 -7.02 8.20 26.82
C PHE A 410 -6.60 8.80 25.45
N PRO A 411 -7.11 8.30 24.31
CA PRO A 411 -8.20 7.33 24.14
C PRO A 411 -7.78 5.85 24.24
N ASN A 412 -6.49 5.56 24.36
CA ASN A 412 -5.96 4.19 24.31
C ASN A 412 -6.02 3.44 25.65
N LYS A 413 -6.60 4.04 26.70
CA LYS A 413 -6.63 3.46 28.03
C LYS A 413 -7.71 2.39 28.19
N MET A 414 -7.32 1.12 28.25
CA MET A 414 -8.23 -0.03 28.40
C MET A 414 -7.65 -1.12 29.32
N ASN A 415 -8.48 -1.82 30.09
CA ASN A 415 -8.02 -2.88 31.00
C ASN A 415 -7.96 -4.25 30.29
N TRP A 416 -6.93 -4.46 29.46
CA TRP A 416 -6.71 -5.71 28.73
C TRP A 416 -5.22 -6.10 28.65
N GLY A 417 -4.94 -7.41 28.64
CA GLY A 417 -3.59 -7.98 28.44
C GLY A 417 -2.81 -8.25 29.74
N GLU A 418 -1.58 -8.73 29.58
CA GLU A 418 -0.64 -9.01 30.68
C GLU A 418 -0.52 -7.80 31.63
N VAL A 419 -0.39 -8.07 32.93
CA VAL A 419 -0.22 -7.03 33.94
C VAL A 419 1.27 -6.82 34.24
N ASN A 420 1.68 -5.55 34.32
CA ASN A 420 3.04 -5.20 34.72
C ASN A 420 3.23 -5.32 36.25
N SER A 421 4.42 -4.97 36.74
CA SER A 421 4.76 -5.00 38.17
C SER A 421 3.93 -4.02 39.04
N GLU A 422 3.26 -3.05 38.43
CA GLU A 422 2.34 -2.12 39.09
C GLU A 422 0.90 -2.65 39.14
N GLY A 423 0.64 -3.82 38.56
CA GLY A 423 -0.70 -4.41 38.44
C GLY A 423 -1.56 -3.80 37.34
N LYS A 424 -0.97 -3.00 36.44
CA LYS A 424 -1.68 -2.39 35.31
C LYS A 424 -1.59 -3.25 34.08
N SER A 425 -2.69 -3.39 33.35
CA SER A 425 -2.71 -4.12 32.09
C SER A 425 -1.88 -3.40 31.02
N THR A 426 -1.19 -4.17 30.18
CA THR A 426 -0.19 -3.66 29.22
C THR A 426 -0.63 -3.77 27.77
N GLY A 427 -1.73 -4.46 27.47
CA GLY A 427 -2.19 -4.69 26.09
C GLY A 427 -1.40 -5.76 25.33
N TYR A 428 -0.39 -6.38 25.97
CA TYR A 428 0.39 -7.48 25.41
C TYR A 428 -0.13 -8.84 25.86
N PHE A 429 0.14 -9.87 25.07
CA PHE A 429 -0.19 -11.26 25.38
C PHE A 429 0.73 -12.22 24.62
N TRP A 430 0.60 -13.53 24.85
CA TRP A 430 1.42 -14.55 24.21
C TRP A 430 0.61 -15.44 23.28
N ILE A 431 1.14 -15.75 22.10
CA ILE A 431 0.58 -16.77 21.19
C ILE A 431 1.57 -17.94 21.07
N SER A 432 1.11 -19.17 21.28
CA SER A 432 1.92 -20.38 21.10
C SER A 432 2.48 -20.49 19.67
N TYR A 433 3.73 -20.94 19.50
CA TYR A 433 4.26 -21.31 18.17
C TYR A 433 3.42 -22.38 17.47
N TYR A 434 2.68 -23.16 18.26
CA TYR A 434 1.89 -24.30 17.79
C TYR A 434 0.45 -23.94 17.41
N ASP A 435 0.07 -22.65 17.44
CA ASP A 435 -1.28 -22.21 17.06
C ASP A 435 -1.67 -22.72 15.67
N LYS A 436 -2.85 -23.33 15.56
CA LYS A 436 -3.30 -24.02 14.34
C LYS A 436 -4.09 -23.12 13.38
N SER A 437 -4.19 -21.83 13.68
CA SER A 437 -4.87 -20.82 12.90
C SER A 437 -3.97 -19.67 12.44
N ILE A 438 -2.85 -19.42 13.14
CA ILE A 438 -1.92 -18.32 12.85
C ILE A 438 -1.36 -18.38 11.42
N CYS A 439 -1.39 -17.26 10.68
CA CYS A 439 -0.95 -17.17 9.28
C CYS A 439 -0.74 -15.73 8.81
N TYR A 440 -0.36 -15.56 7.54
CA TYR A 440 -0.10 -14.25 6.91
C TYR A 440 0.95 -13.43 7.66
N PHE A 441 2.13 -14.01 7.87
CA PHE A 441 3.25 -13.32 8.51
C PHE A 441 3.88 -12.34 7.52
N GLU A 442 3.94 -11.06 7.87
CA GLU A 442 4.53 -10.02 7.02
C GLU A 442 5.43 -9.09 7.84
N SER A 443 6.59 -8.76 7.27
CA SER A 443 7.51 -7.76 7.83
C SER A 443 7.82 -6.69 6.79
N PHE A 444 8.15 -5.49 7.26
CA PHE A 444 8.37 -4.33 6.40
C PHE A 444 9.78 -3.78 6.58
N ASP A 445 10.31 -3.22 5.50
CA ASP A 445 11.61 -2.56 5.38
C ASP A 445 11.41 -1.21 4.71
N PHE A 446 11.87 -0.13 5.33
CA PHE A 446 11.64 1.23 4.87
C PHE A 446 12.95 1.97 4.59
N ASP A 447 12.90 2.81 3.56
CA ASP A 447 13.96 3.75 3.26
C ASP A 447 13.82 4.97 4.17
N VAL A 448 14.56 4.93 5.27
CA VAL A 448 14.60 5.99 6.29
C VAL A 448 15.66 7.06 6.00
N ASP A 449 16.51 6.84 5.00
CA ASP A 449 17.56 7.77 4.59
C ASP A 449 17.07 8.74 3.48
N ALA A 450 15.93 8.44 2.85
CA ALA A 450 15.22 9.35 1.96
C ALA A 450 14.88 10.66 2.68
N THR A 451 15.47 11.78 2.21
CA THR A 451 15.21 13.10 2.79
C THR A 451 13.94 13.71 2.20
N ALA A 452 13.24 14.57 2.95
CA ALA A 452 12.04 15.27 2.47
C ALA A 452 12.25 16.04 1.14
N ASP A 453 13.47 16.53 0.89
CA ASP A 453 13.83 17.19 -0.38
C ASP A 453 14.02 16.19 -1.54
N ASP A 454 14.43 14.95 -1.25
CA ASP A 454 14.59 13.87 -2.22
C ASP A 454 13.23 13.33 -2.70
N ASP A 455 12.23 13.43 -1.83
CA ASP A 455 10.92 12.81 -1.99
C ASP A 455 9.86 13.72 -2.62
N SER A 456 9.90 15.03 -2.35
CA SER A 456 8.91 16.01 -2.85
C SER A 456 8.87 16.17 -4.37
N GLN A 457 9.82 15.56 -5.10
CA GLN A 457 9.90 15.61 -6.57
C GLN A 457 10.07 14.24 -7.21
N SER A 458 9.76 13.12 -6.55
CA SER A 458 9.72 11.82 -7.25
C SER A 458 8.29 11.43 -7.59
N TYR A 459 8.11 10.62 -8.63
CA TYR A 459 6.84 9.95 -8.90
C TYR A 459 7.06 8.48 -9.27
N ILE A 460 5.98 7.69 -9.17
CA ILE A 460 5.97 6.25 -9.43
C ILE A 460 5.12 5.98 -10.65
N ASP A 461 5.76 5.50 -11.73
CA ASP A 461 5.06 4.96 -12.89
C ASP A 461 4.64 3.52 -12.59
N GLN A 462 3.33 3.26 -12.61
CA GLN A 462 2.70 2.00 -12.22
C GLN A 462 1.30 1.83 -12.83
N TYR A 463 0.80 0.59 -12.82
CA TYR A 463 -0.54 0.23 -13.28
C TYR A 463 -1.32 -0.65 -12.30
N ASP A 464 -0.81 -0.87 -11.09
CA ASP A 464 -1.36 -1.84 -10.14
C ASP A 464 -1.77 -1.19 -8.81
N PHE A 465 -2.92 -0.48 -8.83
CA PHE A 465 -3.48 0.16 -7.64
C PHE A 465 -4.53 -0.70 -6.91
N LEU A 466 -4.80 -1.93 -7.37
CA LEU A 466 -5.70 -2.84 -6.67
C LEU A 466 -5.03 -3.39 -5.40
N PRO A 467 -5.58 -3.15 -4.20
CA PRO A 467 -5.06 -3.80 -3.00
C PRO A 467 -5.25 -5.30 -3.12
N GLU A 468 -4.17 -6.04 -2.93
CA GLU A 468 -4.13 -7.47 -3.18
C GLU A 468 -4.63 -8.28 -1.98
N SER A 469 -5.57 -9.20 -2.20
CA SER A 469 -5.99 -10.19 -1.19
C SER A 469 -5.33 -11.55 -1.40
N GLU A 470 -5.05 -11.89 -2.66
CA GLU A 470 -4.48 -13.18 -3.05
C GLU A 470 -3.49 -12.97 -4.19
N HIS A 471 -2.34 -13.63 -4.10
CA HIS A 471 -1.33 -13.62 -5.14
C HIS A 471 -1.23 -15.01 -5.78
N VAL A 472 -1.45 -15.08 -7.09
CA VAL A 472 -1.30 -16.33 -7.84
C VAL A 472 -0.06 -16.29 -8.71
N ALA A 473 0.52 -17.44 -8.99
CA ALA A 473 1.71 -17.50 -9.83
C ALA A 473 1.70 -18.66 -10.81
N LYS A 474 2.24 -18.40 -11.99
CA LYS A 474 2.58 -19.42 -12.99
C LYS A 474 4.05 -19.77 -12.87
N SER A 475 4.36 -21.06 -12.79
CA SER A 475 5.73 -21.56 -12.89
C SER A 475 6.08 -22.04 -14.29
N SER A 476 7.36 -21.97 -14.66
CA SER A 476 7.89 -22.42 -15.94
C SER A 476 9.33 -22.91 -15.79
N THR A 477 9.70 -23.96 -16.52
CA THR A 477 11.11 -24.39 -16.62
C THR A 477 11.90 -23.55 -17.63
N GLU A 478 11.21 -22.83 -18.51
CA GLU A 478 11.79 -21.88 -19.46
C GLU A 478 11.56 -20.43 -19.00
N PRO A 479 12.40 -19.46 -19.39
CA PRO A 479 12.23 -18.08 -18.96
C PRO A 479 10.87 -17.49 -19.35
N VAL A 480 10.19 -16.94 -18.34
CA VAL A 480 8.98 -16.12 -18.49
C VAL A 480 9.25 -14.74 -17.91
N SER A 481 8.70 -13.72 -18.54
CA SER A 481 8.91 -12.32 -18.15
C SER A 481 7.60 -11.57 -18.12
N SER A 482 7.53 -10.53 -17.30
CA SER A 482 6.48 -9.53 -17.31
C SER A 482 7.07 -8.19 -17.74
N ALA A 483 6.27 -7.31 -18.34
CA ALA A 483 6.73 -5.96 -18.65
C ALA A 483 5.60 -4.93 -18.60
N ASN A 484 5.92 -3.72 -18.14
CA ASN A 484 5.06 -2.54 -18.28
C ASN A 484 5.75 -1.52 -19.20
N ILE A 485 4.98 -0.93 -20.11
CA ILE A 485 5.44 0.18 -20.97
C ILE A 485 4.84 1.47 -20.43
N PHE A 486 5.68 2.46 -20.14
CA PHE A 486 5.30 3.78 -19.66
C PHE A 486 5.63 4.86 -20.68
N THR A 487 5.03 6.03 -20.53
CA THR A 487 5.38 7.24 -21.30
C THR A 487 5.71 8.35 -20.32
N ALA A 488 6.94 8.86 -20.38
CA ALA A 488 7.36 9.94 -19.48
C ALA A 488 6.62 11.24 -19.83
N SER A 489 5.95 11.87 -18.88
CA SER A 489 5.25 13.15 -19.08
C SER A 489 6.23 14.33 -19.18
N GLU A 490 7.38 14.22 -18.52
CA GLU A 490 8.46 15.19 -18.49
C GLU A 490 9.82 14.50 -18.59
N ASN A 491 10.92 15.26 -18.60
CA ASN A 491 12.26 14.65 -18.56
C ASN A 491 12.50 14.06 -17.18
N ILE A 492 12.86 12.79 -17.10
CA ILE A 492 13.04 12.09 -15.84
C ILE A 492 14.32 11.27 -15.78
N ALA A 493 14.78 11.01 -14.56
CA ALA A 493 15.80 10.02 -14.26
C ALA A 493 15.18 8.90 -13.42
N ILE A 494 15.12 7.68 -13.97
CA ILE A 494 14.67 6.50 -13.21
C ILE A 494 15.76 6.15 -12.19
N SER A 495 15.37 6.14 -10.91
CA SER A 495 16.26 5.95 -9.77
C SER A 495 16.03 4.63 -9.03
N ALA A 496 14.87 3.99 -9.23
CA ALA A 496 14.61 2.65 -8.71
C ALA A 496 13.60 1.90 -9.58
N LEU A 497 13.66 0.58 -9.51
CA LEU A 497 12.72 -0.34 -10.15
C LEU A 497 12.14 -1.25 -9.08
N SER A 498 10.89 -1.68 -9.22
CA SER A 498 10.32 -2.61 -8.25
C SER A 498 9.43 -3.65 -8.89
N SER A 499 9.36 -4.81 -8.26
CA SER A 499 8.41 -5.86 -8.59
C SER A 499 8.05 -6.72 -7.39
N THR A 500 7.03 -7.57 -7.56
CA THR A 500 6.65 -8.56 -6.55
C THR A 500 7.16 -9.95 -6.96
N THR A 501 7.78 -10.66 -6.03
CA THR A 501 8.15 -12.07 -6.18
C THR A 501 7.13 -12.97 -5.51
N CYS A 502 6.91 -14.15 -6.07
CA CYS A 502 6.00 -15.14 -5.49
C CYS A 502 6.71 -16.27 -4.73
N LYS A 503 8.04 -16.33 -4.80
CA LYS A 503 8.87 -17.33 -4.13
C LYS A 503 9.98 -16.69 -3.32
N PRO A 504 10.30 -17.26 -2.14
CA PRO A 504 11.53 -16.91 -1.45
C PRO A 504 12.75 -17.36 -2.25
N ASN A 505 13.92 -16.82 -1.91
CA ASN A 505 15.19 -17.09 -2.61
C ASN A 505 15.08 -16.89 -4.14
N SER A 506 14.34 -15.87 -4.56
CA SER A 506 14.13 -15.53 -5.96
C SER A 506 15.10 -14.45 -6.41
N THR A 507 15.81 -14.70 -7.51
CA THR A 507 16.57 -13.68 -8.24
C THR A 507 15.65 -12.99 -9.24
N VAL A 508 15.56 -11.67 -9.18
CA VAL A 508 14.82 -10.86 -10.15
C VAL A 508 15.81 -10.09 -11.00
N LYS A 509 15.73 -10.29 -12.32
CA LYS A 509 16.42 -9.46 -13.30
C LYS A 509 15.47 -8.39 -13.81
N TYR A 510 15.91 -7.15 -13.74
CA TYR A 510 15.25 -5.96 -14.28
C TYR A 510 15.99 -5.48 -15.53
N GLU A 511 15.25 -5.20 -16.60
CA GLU A 511 15.80 -4.60 -17.82
C GLU A 511 14.95 -3.41 -18.25
N VAL A 512 15.60 -2.30 -18.61
CA VAL A 512 14.91 -1.07 -19.05
C VAL A 512 15.25 -0.79 -20.50
N TYR A 513 14.21 -0.61 -21.31
CA TYR A 513 14.32 -0.33 -22.75
C TYR A 513 13.72 1.04 -23.08
N LEU A 514 14.39 1.83 -23.91
CA LEU A 514 13.80 3.01 -24.55
C LEU A 514 13.15 2.60 -25.87
N LEU A 515 11.93 3.06 -26.12
CA LEU A 515 11.11 2.69 -27.27
C LEU A 515 10.96 3.89 -28.21
N ASP A 516 11.11 3.65 -29.51
CA ASP A 516 10.71 4.62 -30.53
C ASP A 516 9.20 4.55 -30.85
N ASP A 517 8.73 5.43 -31.73
CA ASP A 517 7.32 5.54 -32.10
C ASP A 517 6.79 4.31 -32.87
N GLU A 518 7.66 3.47 -33.41
CA GLU A 518 7.31 2.28 -34.20
C GLU A 518 7.25 1.01 -33.31
N ALA A 519 7.86 1.02 -32.12
CA ALA A 519 7.89 -0.12 -31.20
C ALA A 519 6.48 -0.61 -30.81
N GLN A 520 6.19 -1.88 -31.09
CA GLN A 520 4.90 -2.52 -30.77
C GLN A 520 4.96 -3.44 -29.54
N THR A 521 6.14 -3.84 -29.10
CA THR A 521 6.33 -4.74 -27.95
C THR A 521 7.48 -4.25 -27.07
N PRO A 522 7.60 -4.72 -25.81
CA PRO A 522 8.62 -4.24 -24.87
C PRO A 522 10.07 -4.33 -25.35
N THR A 523 10.38 -5.34 -26.18
CA THR A 523 11.73 -5.58 -26.72
C THR A 523 11.68 -5.79 -28.24
N ASP A 524 11.08 -4.85 -28.95
CA ASP A 524 10.87 -4.91 -30.39
C ASP A 524 12.19 -4.69 -31.17
N PRO A 525 12.68 -5.69 -31.95
CA PRO A 525 13.98 -5.59 -32.60
C PRO A 525 14.09 -4.39 -33.54
N GLY A 526 15.07 -3.52 -33.29
CA GLY A 526 15.32 -2.32 -34.08
C GLY A 526 14.55 -1.08 -33.63
N HIS A 527 13.57 -1.24 -32.72
CA HIS A 527 12.71 -0.18 -32.20
C HIS A 527 12.82 0.00 -30.68
N SER A 528 13.42 -0.98 -29.99
CA SER A 528 13.70 -0.94 -28.55
C SER A 528 15.20 -0.98 -28.29
N THR A 529 15.69 -0.09 -27.42
CA THR A 529 17.10 0.01 -27.04
C THR A 529 17.27 -0.29 -25.55
N LEU A 530 18.00 -1.34 -25.19
CA LEU A 530 18.35 -1.66 -23.81
C LEU A 530 19.27 -0.56 -23.24
N VAL A 531 18.87 0.06 -22.13
CA VAL A 531 19.60 1.15 -21.47
C VAL A 531 20.01 0.85 -20.04
N GLY A 532 19.49 -0.23 -19.44
CA GLY A 532 19.93 -0.67 -18.12
C GLY A 532 19.53 -2.11 -17.81
N THR A 533 20.37 -2.78 -17.04
CA THR A 533 20.11 -4.12 -16.49
C THR A 533 20.55 -4.16 -15.05
N PHE A 534 19.66 -4.62 -14.17
CA PHE A 534 19.89 -4.76 -12.73
C PHE A 534 19.43 -6.14 -12.30
N GLU A 535 20.04 -6.69 -11.26
CA GLU A 535 19.69 -8.02 -10.75
C GLU A 535 19.94 -8.04 -9.25
N ASP A 536 18.96 -8.53 -8.49
CA ASP A 536 19.12 -8.80 -7.06
C ASP A 536 18.39 -10.10 -6.67
N THR A 537 18.73 -10.65 -5.51
CA THR A 537 18.16 -11.88 -4.97
C THR A 537 17.52 -11.63 -3.62
N TYR A 538 16.23 -11.96 -3.52
CA TYR A 538 15.43 -11.69 -2.35
C TYR A 538 15.23 -12.95 -1.51
N GLU A 539 15.49 -12.81 -0.21
CA GLU A 539 15.36 -13.91 0.77
C GLU A 539 13.91 -14.38 0.88
N PHE A 540 12.96 -13.43 0.89
CA PHE A 540 11.53 -13.68 1.04
C PHE A 540 10.77 -13.37 -0.24
N ALA A 541 9.59 -13.97 -0.38
CA ALA A 541 8.62 -13.52 -1.37
C ALA A 541 8.06 -12.15 -0.97
N GLY A 542 7.43 -11.45 -1.91
CA GLY A 542 6.72 -10.19 -1.66
C GLY A 542 7.23 -9.04 -2.51
N TYR A 543 6.97 -7.81 -2.07
CA TYR A 543 7.36 -6.60 -2.80
C TYR A 543 8.82 -6.28 -2.57
N HIS A 544 9.54 -5.92 -3.64
CA HIS A 544 10.92 -5.48 -3.57
C HIS A 544 11.19 -4.27 -4.47
N ARG A 545 11.88 -3.28 -3.92
CA ARG A 545 12.35 -2.09 -4.62
C ARG A 545 13.87 -2.11 -4.72
N GLU A 546 14.37 -2.22 -5.95
CA GLU A 546 15.79 -2.12 -6.28
C GLU A 546 16.18 -0.65 -6.57
N THR A 547 16.88 -0.04 -5.62
CA THR A 547 17.38 1.34 -5.73
C THR A 547 18.69 1.38 -6.51
N ILE A 548 18.73 2.20 -7.57
CA ILE A 548 19.95 2.47 -8.34
C ILE A 548 20.80 3.48 -7.55
N LYS A 549 21.71 2.96 -6.71
CA LYS A 549 22.46 3.75 -5.72
C LYS A 549 23.38 4.81 -6.32
N ASP A 550 24.02 4.53 -7.45
CA ASP A 550 24.83 5.53 -8.15
C ASP A 550 23.92 6.40 -9.03
N SER A 551 23.76 7.67 -8.64
CA SER A 551 23.03 8.66 -9.43
C SER A 551 23.55 8.85 -10.86
N ASN A 552 24.82 8.52 -11.15
CA ASN A 552 25.34 8.54 -12.52
C ASN A 552 24.84 7.36 -13.38
N SER A 553 24.23 6.36 -12.74
CA SER A 553 23.65 5.16 -13.35
C SER A 553 22.12 5.21 -13.40
N TRP A 554 21.49 6.29 -12.90
CA TRP A 554 20.06 6.53 -13.13
C TRP A 554 19.78 6.59 -14.62
N ILE A 555 18.60 6.14 -15.03
CA ILE A 555 18.28 5.98 -16.46
C ILE A 555 17.50 7.20 -16.93
N PRO A 556 18.08 8.02 -17.82
CA PRO A 556 17.42 9.22 -18.28
C PRO A 556 16.38 8.91 -19.37
N VAL A 557 15.19 9.50 -19.27
CA VAL A 557 14.09 9.37 -20.23
C VAL A 557 13.56 10.75 -20.59
N ARG A 558 13.33 10.99 -21.88
CA ARG A 558 12.81 12.28 -22.37
C ARG A 558 11.31 12.40 -22.15
N SER A 559 10.83 13.62 -21.97
CA SER A 559 9.39 13.92 -22.07
C SER A 559 8.82 13.40 -23.39
N GLY A 560 7.70 12.68 -23.31
CA GLY A 560 7.01 12.02 -24.41
C GLY A 560 7.62 10.68 -24.84
N GLN A 561 8.79 10.29 -24.35
CA GLN A 561 9.44 9.04 -24.73
C GLN A 561 8.80 7.85 -24.00
N ARG A 562 8.55 6.78 -24.76
CA ARG A 562 8.12 5.49 -24.20
C ARG A 562 9.32 4.71 -23.68
N TYR A 563 9.13 4.00 -22.58
CA TYR A 563 10.12 3.07 -22.05
C TYR A 563 9.44 1.83 -21.45
N ALA A 564 10.09 0.68 -21.54
CA ALA A 564 9.61 -0.56 -20.97
C ALA A 564 10.48 -0.96 -19.78
N VAL A 565 9.85 -1.46 -18.72
CA VAL A 565 10.52 -2.17 -17.63
C VAL A 565 10.13 -3.63 -17.72
N VAL A 566 11.11 -4.50 -17.94
CA VAL A 566 10.95 -5.95 -18.05
C VAL A 566 11.49 -6.60 -16.78
N THR A 567 10.73 -7.53 -16.20
CA THR A 567 11.13 -8.32 -15.04
C THR A 567 11.11 -9.81 -15.35
N THR A 568 12.09 -10.54 -14.83
CA THR A 568 12.20 -12.00 -14.90
C THR A 568 12.54 -12.54 -13.52
N GLU A 569 11.60 -13.25 -12.88
CA GLU A 569 11.81 -13.93 -11.59
C GLU A 569 12.31 -15.36 -11.81
N TYR A 570 13.39 -15.73 -11.13
CA TYR A 570 13.95 -17.08 -11.09
C TYR A 570 14.12 -17.55 -9.64
N CYS A 571 13.42 -18.61 -9.25
CA CYS A 571 13.53 -19.23 -7.93
C CYS A 571 14.77 -20.14 -7.89
N ASN A 572 15.73 -19.82 -7.04
CA ASN A 572 16.98 -20.58 -6.94
C ASN A 572 16.80 -21.95 -6.27
N ASP A 573 15.76 -22.12 -5.46
CA ASP A 573 15.51 -23.36 -4.71
C ASP A 573 15.00 -24.49 -5.60
N ASP A 574 14.10 -24.20 -6.53
CA ASP A 574 13.49 -25.21 -7.42
C ASP A 574 13.91 -25.08 -8.90
N GLY A 575 14.66 -24.03 -9.22
CA GLY A 575 15.25 -23.80 -10.54
C GLY A 575 14.23 -23.44 -11.62
N LYS A 576 13.10 -22.83 -11.25
CA LYS A 576 12.03 -22.42 -12.15
C LYS A 576 11.86 -20.90 -12.21
N TYR A 577 11.24 -20.46 -13.29
CA TYR A 577 10.80 -19.08 -13.50
C TYR A 577 9.35 -18.90 -13.08
N TYR A 578 9.05 -17.69 -12.63
CA TYR A 578 7.73 -17.35 -12.12
C TYR A 578 7.18 -16.06 -12.74
N GLN A 579 5.86 -16.05 -12.91
CA GLN A 579 5.09 -14.85 -13.26
C GLN A 579 3.92 -14.75 -12.28
N GLY A 580 4.03 -13.82 -11.35
CA GLY A 580 3.03 -13.50 -10.33
C GLY A 580 1.92 -12.61 -10.86
N VAL A 581 0.73 -12.71 -10.27
CA VAL A 581 -0.46 -11.94 -10.60
C VAL A 581 -1.18 -11.60 -9.30
N ALA A 582 -1.34 -10.31 -9.03
CA ALA A 582 -2.14 -9.84 -7.92
C ALA A 582 -3.62 -9.93 -8.22
N THR A 583 -4.38 -10.37 -7.23
CA THR A 583 -5.83 -10.54 -7.35
C THR A 583 -6.56 -10.01 -6.13
N GLN A 584 -7.80 -9.61 -6.36
CA GLN A 584 -8.74 -9.16 -5.33
C GLN A 584 -10.12 -9.74 -5.60
N LEU A 585 -10.92 -9.95 -4.56
CA LEU A 585 -12.31 -10.36 -4.70
C LEU A 585 -13.09 -9.38 -5.57
N ALA A 586 -13.82 -9.87 -6.57
CA ALA A 586 -14.53 -9.01 -7.52
C ALA A 586 -15.68 -8.23 -6.85
N LYS A 587 -16.39 -8.90 -5.95
CA LYS A 587 -17.50 -8.42 -5.12
C LYS A 587 -17.76 -9.45 -4.01
N HIS A 588 -18.48 -9.08 -2.96
CA HIS A 588 -18.93 -10.05 -1.95
C HIS A 588 -19.61 -11.26 -2.59
N THR A 589 -19.18 -12.45 -2.16
CA THR A 589 -19.68 -13.76 -2.57
C THR A 589 -21.03 -14.07 -1.93
N GLU A 590 -21.78 -15.00 -2.51
CA GLU A 590 -23.04 -15.48 -1.91
C GLU A 590 -22.83 -16.14 -0.53
N GLN A 591 -21.65 -16.72 -0.28
CA GLN A 591 -21.31 -17.32 1.02
C GLN A 591 -21.08 -16.27 2.10
N GLU A 592 -20.42 -15.16 1.79
CA GLU A 592 -20.23 -14.05 2.73
C GLU A 592 -21.56 -13.37 3.05
N ILE A 593 -22.42 -13.21 2.04
CA ILE A 593 -23.78 -12.69 2.23
C ILE A 593 -24.58 -13.61 3.17
N TRP A 594 -24.45 -14.92 3.00
CA TRP A 594 -25.14 -15.88 3.85
C TRP A 594 -24.58 -15.90 5.28
N LYS A 595 -23.26 -15.87 5.45
CA LYS A 595 -22.61 -15.79 6.77
C LYS A 595 -23.00 -14.51 7.51
N TYR A 596 -23.01 -13.38 6.80
CA TYR A 596 -23.47 -12.11 7.37
C TYR A 596 -24.94 -12.17 7.81
N GLU A 597 -25.81 -12.81 7.04
CA GLU A 597 -27.20 -13.05 7.41
C GLU A 597 -27.32 -13.89 8.70
N GLU A 598 -26.51 -14.95 8.85
CA GLU A 598 -26.46 -15.75 10.08
C GLU A 598 -25.95 -14.96 11.28
N ASP A 599 -24.83 -14.24 11.13
CA ASP A 599 -24.22 -13.46 12.21
C ASP A 599 -25.17 -12.32 12.66
N MET A 600 -25.84 -11.65 11.72
CA MET A 600 -26.87 -10.66 12.03
C MET A 600 -28.08 -11.27 12.73
N MET A 601 -28.46 -12.49 12.37
CA MET A 601 -29.53 -13.22 13.05
C MET A 601 -29.16 -13.51 14.51
N VAL A 602 -27.92 -13.94 14.78
CA VAL A 602 -27.43 -14.17 16.15
C VAL A 602 -27.39 -12.88 16.94
N GLN A 603 -26.75 -11.83 16.42
CA GLN A 603 -26.60 -10.54 17.12
C GLN A 603 -27.95 -9.87 17.39
N THR A 604 -28.84 -9.87 16.39
CA THR A 604 -30.17 -9.26 16.53
C THR A 604 -31.01 -10.07 17.52
N ASN A 605 -30.93 -11.40 17.51
CA ASN A 605 -31.59 -12.23 18.54
C ASN A 605 -31.04 -11.95 19.93
N GLN A 606 -29.72 -11.83 20.09
CA GLN A 606 -29.11 -11.52 21.40
C GLN A 606 -29.54 -10.15 21.91
N LYS A 607 -29.52 -9.12 21.05
CA LYS A 607 -30.03 -7.77 21.37
C LYS A 607 -31.45 -7.80 21.94
N TYR A 608 -32.35 -8.56 21.31
CA TYR A 608 -33.73 -8.65 21.81
C TYR A 608 -33.88 -9.63 22.98
N TRP A 609 -33.01 -10.63 23.10
CA TRP A 609 -32.92 -11.51 24.26
C TRP A 609 -32.62 -10.71 25.52
N ASP A 610 -31.63 -9.82 25.46
CA ASP A 610 -31.20 -8.98 26.57
C ASP A 610 -32.27 -7.97 27.02
N ILE A 611 -33.24 -7.68 26.15
CA ILE A 611 -34.41 -6.84 26.46
C ILE A 611 -35.54 -7.68 27.07
N LEU A 612 -35.88 -8.80 26.44
CA LEU A 612 -37.08 -9.57 26.76
C LEU A 612 -36.90 -10.48 27.97
N TYR A 613 -35.75 -11.15 28.07
CA TYR A 613 -35.50 -12.13 29.12
C TYR A 613 -35.56 -11.51 30.52
N PRO A 614 -34.87 -10.38 30.82
CA PRO A 614 -34.95 -9.77 32.14
C PRO A 614 -36.35 -9.29 32.48
N ALA A 615 -37.08 -8.74 31.51
CA ALA A 615 -38.45 -8.28 31.70
C ALA A 615 -39.42 -9.43 32.03
N LEU A 616 -39.32 -10.55 31.32
CA LEU A 616 -40.13 -11.75 31.56
C LEU A 616 -39.76 -12.43 32.88
N PHE A 617 -38.47 -12.54 33.18
CA PHE A 617 -38.00 -13.08 34.45
C PHE A 617 -38.54 -12.27 35.62
N MET A 618 -38.49 -10.94 35.54
CA MET A 618 -39.05 -10.07 36.58
C MET A 618 -40.57 -10.18 36.68
N SER A 619 -41.28 -10.34 35.57
CA SER A 619 -42.72 -10.58 35.58
C SER A 619 -43.06 -11.89 36.32
N TYR A 620 -42.37 -12.99 36.01
CA TYR A 620 -42.67 -14.30 36.60
C TYR A 620 -42.20 -14.43 38.05
N ALA A 621 -41.03 -13.87 38.39
CA ALA A 621 -40.50 -13.90 39.75
C ALA A 621 -41.35 -13.08 40.75
N CYS A 622 -42.16 -12.14 40.22
CA CYS A 622 -43.09 -11.30 40.98
C CYS A 622 -44.56 -11.74 40.86
N GLU A 623 -44.88 -12.78 40.08
CA GLU A 623 -46.27 -13.18 39.87
C GLU A 623 -46.84 -13.83 41.13
N ILE A 624 -48.02 -13.35 41.55
CA ILE A 624 -48.74 -13.85 42.73
C ILE A 624 -49.97 -14.63 42.29
N ASP A 625 -50.14 -15.83 42.83
CA ASP A 625 -51.34 -16.63 42.64
C ASP A 625 -52.53 -15.98 43.36
N LYS A 626 -53.61 -15.72 42.62
CA LYS A 626 -54.73 -14.91 43.11
C LYS A 626 -55.58 -15.62 44.17
N ASP A 627 -55.54 -16.94 44.22
CA ASP A 627 -56.35 -17.75 45.13
C ASP A 627 -55.62 -18.02 46.45
N THR A 628 -54.29 -18.08 46.40
CA THR A 628 -53.44 -18.42 47.57
C THR A 628 -52.68 -17.23 48.13
N GLY A 629 -52.49 -16.14 47.37
CA GLY A 629 -51.75 -14.95 47.77
C GLY A 629 -50.24 -15.16 47.92
N GLN A 630 -49.72 -16.30 47.45
CA GLN A 630 -48.29 -16.64 47.47
C GLN A 630 -47.66 -16.48 46.08
N LYS A 631 -46.32 -16.43 46.03
CA LYS A 631 -45.59 -16.44 44.75
C LYS A 631 -46.03 -17.65 43.93
N LYS A 632 -46.40 -17.39 42.68
CA LYS A 632 -46.90 -18.40 41.75
C LYS A 632 -45.79 -19.30 41.21
N TYR A 633 -44.58 -18.74 41.08
CA TYR A 633 -43.38 -19.45 40.62
C TYR A 633 -42.26 -19.32 41.66
N THR A 634 -41.47 -20.37 41.83
CA THR A 634 -40.14 -20.28 42.44
C THR A 634 -39.18 -19.53 41.51
N GLU A 635 -38.02 -19.14 42.01
CA GLU A 635 -37.04 -18.40 41.20
C GLU A 635 -36.50 -19.24 40.03
N GLU A 636 -36.23 -20.54 40.24
CA GLU A 636 -35.82 -21.46 39.17
C GLU A 636 -36.94 -21.63 38.13
N GLU A 637 -38.19 -21.85 38.55
CA GLU A 637 -39.33 -21.96 37.62
C GLU A 637 -39.57 -20.66 36.84
N ALA A 638 -39.35 -19.50 37.46
CA ALA A 638 -39.45 -18.20 36.80
C ALA A 638 -38.34 -18.01 35.76
N LYS A 639 -37.10 -18.48 36.02
CA LYS A 639 -36.00 -18.47 35.04
C LYS A 639 -36.32 -19.37 33.86
N GLU A 640 -36.67 -20.64 34.13
CA GLU A 640 -37.01 -21.60 33.08
C GLU A 640 -38.15 -21.09 32.20
N LYS A 641 -39.19 -20.53 32.82
CA LYS A 641 -40.34 -19.99 32.10
C LYS A 641 -40.01 -18.71 31.30
N ALA A 642 -39.19 -17.82 31.86
CA ALA A 642 -38.72 -16.65 31.15
C ALA A 642 -37.85 -17.01 29.94
N GLU A 643 -36.97 -18.02 30.07
CA GLU A 643 -36.18 -18.51 28.94
C GLU A 643 -37.06 -19.12 27.85
N GLU A 644 -38.02 -19.98 28.22
CA GLU A 644 -38.94 -20.62 27.27
C GLU A 644 -39.76 -19.58 26.50
N ASP A 645 -40.36 -18.62 27.21
CA ASP A 645 -41.19 -17.60 26.59
C ASP A 645 -40.37 -16.59 25.77
N THR A 646 -39.14 -16.26 26.18
CA THR A 646 -38.23 -15.44 25.37
C THR A 646 -37.86 -16.16 24.07
N LYS A 647 -37.52 -17.46 24.13
CA LYS A 647 -37.25 -18.28 22.93
C LYS A 647 -38.46 -18.30 21.99
N ASN A 648 -39.67 -18.50 22.52
CA ASN A 648 -40.90 -18.51 21.74
C ASN A 648 -41.24 -17.14 21.13
N MET A 649 -40.93 -16.04 21.83
CA MET A 649 -41.13 -14.68 21.35
C MET A 649 -40.08 -14.26 20.31
N LEU A 650 -38.90 -14.86 20.31
CA LEU A 650 -37.86 -14.58 19.31
C LEU A 650 -37.89 -15.55 18.13
N ASP A 651 -38.53 -16.72 18.25
CA ASP A 651 -38.63 -17.68 17.14
C ASP A 651 -39.36 -17.05 15.95
N PRO A 652 -38.68 -16.86 14.81
CA PRO A 652 -39.30 -16.27 13.63
C PRO A 652 -40.31 -17.22 12.96
N ASN A 653 -40.22 -18.53 13.21
CA ASN A 653 -41.14 -19.53 12.66
C ASN A 653 -42.44 -19.62 13.45
N ASN A 654 -42.51 -18.97 14.62
CA ASN A 654 -43.74 -18.86 15.37
C ASN A 654 -44.64 -17.80 14.70
N PRO A 655 -45.79 -18.18 14.10
CA PRO A 655 -46.63 -17.26 13.36
C PRO A 655 -47.24 -16.14 14.22
N ASP A 656 -47.30 -16.34 15.54
CA ASP A 656 -47.83 -15.38 16.51
C ASP A 656 -46.73 -14.47 17.12
N SER A 657 -45.46 -14.76 16.80
CA SER A 657 -44.32 -13.97 17.29
C SER A 657 -44.23 -12.62 16.58
N THR A 658 -44.38 -11.54 17.35
CA THR A 658 -44.18 -10.16 16.87
C THR A 658 -42.72 -9.72 16.95
N TRP A 659 -41.93 -10.29 17.86
CA TRP A 659 -40.52 -9.97 18.03
C TRP A 659 -39.64 -10.78 17.07
N GLY A 660 -39.92 -12.06 16.85
CA GLY A 660 -39.26 -12.87 15.82
C GLY A 660 -39.41 -12.27 14.40
N LYS A 661 -40.58 -11.72 14.07
CA LYS A 661 -40.78 -10.98 12.80
C LYS A 661 -40.03 -9.64 12.74
N LYS A 662 -39.79 -9.00 13.89
CA LYS A 662 -38.93 -7.80 13.97
C LYS A 662 -37.47 -8.17 13.77
N VAL A 663 -37.01 -9.26 14.37
CA VAL A 663 -35.68 -9.84 14.14
C VAL A 663 -35.49 -10.13 12.66
N GLU A 664 -36.37 -10.94 12.05
CA GLU A 664 -36.30 -11.26 10.61
C GLU A 664 -36.30 -10.03 9.73
N LYS A 665 -37.16 -9.04 10.02
CA LYS A 665 -37.21 -7.80 9.24
C LYS A 665 -35.94 -6.97 9.39
N GLU A 666 -35.44 -6.79 10.60
CA GLU A 666 -34.20 -6.04 10.87
C GLU A 666 -33.00 -6.74 10.21
N VAL A 667 -32.93 -8.06 10.28
CA VAL A 667 -31.91 -8.86 9.59
C VAL A 667 -32.06 -8.75 8.08
N ALA A 668 -33.26 -8.90 7.53
CA ALA A 668 -33.50 -8.80 6.09
C ALA A 668 -33.20 -7.40 5.54
N ASP A 669 -33.56 -6.34 6.27
CA ASP A 669 -33.24 -4.97 5.89
C ASP A 669 -31.71 -4.75 5.92
N LYS A 670 -30.99 -5.28 6.93
CA LYS A 670 -29.52 -5.24 7.01
C LYS A 670 -28.84 -6.07 5.90
N VAL A 671 -29.38 -7.24 5.59
CA VAL A 671 -28.86 -8.14 4.53
C VAL A 671 -29.15 -7.57 3.14
N ASP A 672 -30.29 -6.92 2.92
CA ASP A 672 -30.59 -6.24 1.66
C ASP A 672 -29.67 -5.03 1.44
N VAL A 673 -29.30 -4.31 2.50
CA VAL A 673 -28.24 -3.30 2.48
C VAL A 673 -26.87 -3.94 2.20
N TYR A 674 -26.51 -5.02 2.89
CA TYR A 674 -25.25 -5.76 2.70
C TYR A 674 -25.12 -6.39 1.29
N LYS A 675 -26.23 -6.78 0.67
CA LYS A 675 -26.27 -7.23 -0.73
C LYS A 675 -26.07 -6.09 -1.73
N LYS A 676 -26.45 -4.86 -1.35
CA LYS A 676 -26.44 -3.66 -2.20
C LYS A 676 -25.21 -2.79 -2.03
N ALA A 677 -24.44 -3.01 -0.98
CA ALA A 677 -23.23 -2.28 -0.66
C ALA A 677 -22.10 -3.28 -0.45
N TYR A 678 -20.89 -2.90 -0.83
CA TYR A 678 -19.81 -2.59 0.12
C TYR A 678 -18.54 -2.42 -0.71
N PHE A 679 -18.15 -3.36 -1.60
CA PHE A 679 -16.97 -3.15 -2.46
C PHE A 679 -17.06 -3.73 -3.87
N VAL A 680 -16.42 -3.04 -4.83
CA VAL A 680 -16.20 -3.53 -6.19
C VAL A 680 -14.75 -3.33 -6.54
N SER A 681 -14.09 -4.40 -7.00
CA SER A 681 -12.76 -4.30 -7.60
C SER A 681 -12.88 -3.71 -9.00
N VAL A 682 -12.21 -2.57 -9.21
CA VAL A 682 -12.10 -1.92 -10.51
C VAL A 682 -10.64 -1.94 -10.90
N VAL A 683 -10.35 -2.43 -12.11
CA VAL A 683 -9.01 -2.43 -12.70
C VAL A 683 -9.11 -1.79 -14.07
N ASN A 684 -8.27 -0.77 -14.30
CA ASN A 684 -8.08 -0.17 -15.61
C ASN A 684 -6.93 -0.89 -16.32
N GLU A 685 -6.94 -0.88 -17.65
CA GLU A 685 -5.89 -1.56 -18.42
C GLU A 685 -4.64 -0.69 -18.44
N GLY A 686 -3.52 -1.24 -17.97
CA GLY A 686 -2.18 -0.73 -18.25
C GLY A 686 -1.62 -1.31 -19.54
N GLU A 687 -0.53 -0.73 -20.05
CA GLU A 687 0.23 -1.30 -21.17
C GLU A 687 1.18 -2.41 -20.66
N SER A 688 0.57 -3.49 -20.15
CA SER A 688 1.21 -4.62 -19.51
C SER A 688 1.36 -5.81 -20.47
N TRP A 689 2.45 -6.55 -20.36
CA TRP A 689 2.80 -7.64 -21.27
C TRP A 689 3.30 -8.88 -20.53
N SER A 690 2.97 -10.05 -21.08
CA SER A 690 3.56 -11.34 -20.68
C SER A 690 4.45 -11.88 -21.80
N GLY A 691 5.68 -12.21 -21.44
CA GLY A 691 6.74 -12.67 -22.32
C GLY A 691 7.12 -14.11 -22.04
N SER A 692 7.41 -14.87 -23.09
CA SER A 692 8.03 -16.20 -22.98
C SER A 692 9.20 -16.34 -23.93
N THR A 693 10.29 -16.93 -23.45
CA THR A 693 11.47 -17.23 -24.25
C THR A 693 11.62 -18.75 -24.34
N LYS A 694 11.68 -19.31 -25.56
CA LYS A 694 11.79 -20.77 -25.76
C LYS A 694 13.19 -21.16 -26.23
N GLY A 695 13.89 -22.02 -25.49
CA GLY A 695 15.13 -22.66 -25.95
C GLY A 695 16.28 -21.67 -26.25
N THR A 696 17.00 -21.86 -27.36
CA THR A 696 18.22 -21.06 -27.69
C THR A 696 17.95 -19.75 -28.44
N THR A 697 16.69 -19.35 -28.64
CA THR A 697 16.39 -18.05 -29.25
C THR A 697 16.51 -16.98 -28.18
N GLU A 698 17.38 -15.99 -28.38
CA GLU A 698 17.53 -14.84 -27.46
C GLU A 698 16.31 -13.89 -27.49
N GLN A 699 15.30 -14.15 -28.32
CA GLN A 699 14.14 -13.28 -28.49
C GLN A 699 12.93 -13.75 -27.67
N THR A 700 12.40 -12.85 -26.84
CA THR A 700 11.15 -13.03 -26.11
C THR A 700 9.95 -12.83 -27.02
N VAL A 701 8.97 -13.72 -26.93
CA VAL A 701 7.66 -13.58 -27.58
C VAL A 701 6.71 -12.93 -26.59
N TRP A 702 6.26 -11.72 -26.92
CA TRP A 702 5.36 -10.92 -26.10
C TRP A 702 3.91 -11.11 -26.48
N SER A 703 3.05 -11.02 -25.47
CA SER A 703 1.61 -11.16 -25.59
C SER A 703 0.94 -10.22 -24.58
N ASP A 704 -0.24 -9.72 -24.94
CA ASP A 704 -1.00 -8.78 -24.11
C ASP A 704 -1.36 -9.41 -22.75
N TRP A 705 -1.09 -8.69 -21.65
CA TRP A 705 -1.29 -9.22 -20.30
C TRP A 705 -2.75 -9.54 -20.01
N LYS A 706 -3.68 -8.67 -20.41
CA LYS A 706 -5.11 -8.86 -20.13
C LYS A 706 -5.59 -10.19 -20.70
N THR A 707 -5.40 -10.38 -21.99
CA THR A 707 -5.94 -11.55 -22.70
C THR A 707 -5.23 -12.85 -22.36
N ASN A 708 -3.94 -12.81 -21.99
CA ASN A 708 -3.17 -14.03 -21.74
C ASN A 708 -3.08 -14.43 -20.26
N VAL A 709 -3.06 -13.44 -19.36
CA VAL A 709 -2.82 -13.66 -17.93
C VAL A 709 -4.09 -13.42 -17.14
N LYS A 710 -4.60 -12.19 -17.16
CA LYS A 710 -5.74 -11.76 -16.34
C LYS A 710 -6.98 -12.60 -16.60
N GLU A 711 -7.44 -12.66 -17.86
CA GLU A 711 -8.65 -13.42 -18.22
C GLU A 711 -8.51 -14.92 -17.89
N ALA A 712 -7.30 -15.46 -17.98
CA ALA A 712 -7.03 -16.86 -17.67
C ALA A 712 -7.10 -17.13 -16.16
N VAL A 713 -6.50 -16.26 -15.33
CA VAL A 713 -6.55 -16.35 -13.86
C VAL A 713 -7.99 -16.21 -13.37
N GLU A 714 -8.72 -15.20 -13.84
CA GLU A 714 -10.11 -14.96 -13.45
C GLU A 714 -11.02 -16.12 -13.85
N ALA A 715 -10.82 -16.71 -15.04
CA ALA A 715 -11.60 -17.86 -15.50
C ALA A 715 -11.29 -19.16 -14.75
N ALA A 716 -10.09 -19.29 -14.18
CA ALA A 716 -9.66 -20.47 -13.44
C ALA A 716 -10.14 -20.49 -11.98
N SER A 717 -10.44 -19.32 -11.40
CA SER A 717 -10.86 -19.23 -10.01
C SER A 717 -12.28 -19.74 -9.78
N THR A 718 -12.47 -20.44 -8.67
CA THR A 718 -13.81 -20.85 -8.20
C THR A 718 -14.52 -19.73 -7.44
N THR A 719 -13.76 -18.74 -6.98
CA THR A 719 -14.26 -17.52 -6.34
C THR A 719 -14.18 -16.36 -7.35
N PRO A 720 -15.20 -15.49 -7.44
CA PRO A 720 -15.12 -14.31 -8.29
C PRO A 720 -13.97 -13.38 -7.84
N ILE A 721 -12.90 -13.35 -8.62
CA ILE A 721 -11.74 -12.47 -8.43
C ILE A 721 -11.56 -11.54 -9.63
N VAL A 722 -10.81 -10.48 -9.44
CA VAL A 722 -10.28 -9.60 -10.49
C VAL A 722 -8.77 -9.64 -10.38
N ALA A 723 -8.10 -9.87 -11.50
CA ALA A 723 -6.65 -9.80 -11.58
C ALA A 723 -6.21 -8.40 -12.06
N ASP A 724 -5.14 -7.90 -11.44
CA ASP A 724 -4.56 -6.60 -11.76
C ASP A 724 -3.53 -6.69 -12.90
N ASN A 725 -2.98 -5.55 -13.29
CA ASN A 725 -1.83 -5.43 -14.19
C ASN A 725 -0.57 -6.06 -13.58
N ALA A 726 0.50 -6.17 -14.38
CA ALA A 726 1.77 -6.67 -13.85
C ALA A 726 2.31 -5.71 -12.79
N GLN A 727 2.67 -6.23 -11.61
CA GLN A 727 3.20 -5.47 -10.48
C GLN A 727 4.65 -5.05 -10.74
N ILE A 728 4.84 -4.11 -11.66
CA ILE A 728 6.12 -3.53 -12.06
C ILE A 728 6.00 -2.02 -11.97
N LYS A 729 6.93 -1.40 -11.25
CA LYS A 729 6.96 0.05 -11.07
C LYS A 729 8.33 0.63 -11.37
N ALA A 730 8.35 1.88 -11.82
CA ALA A 730 9.56 2.69 -11.97
C ALA A 730 9.44 3.96 -11.12
N LEU A 731 10.35 4.13 -10.17
CA LEU A 731 10.48 5.36 -9.41
C LEU A 731 11.43 6.29 -10.15
N ALA A 732 10.98 7.51 -10.43
CA ALA A 732 11.74 8.47 -11.20
C ALA A 732 11.67 9.88 -10.62
N LYS A 733 12.67 10.69 -10.96
CA LYS A 733 12.78 12.10 -10.57
C LYS A 733 12.73 13.01 -11.79
N PRO A 734 11.80 13.97 -11.84
CA PRO A 734 11.86 15.16 -12.66
C PRO A 734 13.25 15.75 -12.80
N THR A 735 13.57 16.16 -14.01
CA THR A 735 14.82 16.83 -14.36
C THR A 735 14.54 18.02 -15.26
N ASP A 736 15.37 19.04 -15.14
CA ASP A 736 15.30 20.26 -15.95
C ASP A 736 16.20 20.18 -17.20
N TRP A 737 16.61 18.98 -17.60
CA TRP A 737 17.49 18.75 -18.76
C TRP A 737 17.00 19.46 -20.01
N ALA A 738 17.95 19.99 -20.79
CA ALA A 738 17.65 20.72 -22.01
C ALA A 738 17.01 19.83 -23.08
N SER A 739 16.00 20.39 -23.75
CA SER A 739 15.40 19.76 -24.92
C SER A 739 16.38 19.69 -26.09
N VAL A 740 16.13 18.78 -27.04
CA VAL A 740 16.89 18.69 -28.30
C VAL A 740 16.85 20.03 -29.05
N GLU A 741 15.73 20.74 -29.00
CA GLU A 741 15.58 22.06 -29.59
C GLU A 741 16.55 23.07 -28.97
N ASN A 742 16.61 23.15 -27.63
CA ASN A 742 17.53 24.07 -26.94
C ASN A 742 19.00 23.76 -27.27
N LEU A 743 19.37 22.47 -27.31
CA LEU A 743 20.73 22.05 -27.67
C LEU A 743 21.07 22.39 -29.13
N ASN A 744 20.10 22.26 -30.04
CA ASN A 744 20.27 22.64 -31.44
C ASN A 744 20.38 24.16 -31.64
N GLU A 745 19.64 24.95 -30.87
CA GLU A 745 19.80 26.42 -30.83
C GLU A 745 21.19 26.82 -30.36
N LEU A 746 21.71 26.20 -29.29
CA LEU A 746 23.07 26.43 -28.80
C LEU A 746 24.11 26.10 -29.89
N LYS A 747 23.97 24.94 -30.54
CA LYS A 747 24.83 24.52 -31.65
C LYS A 747 24.81 25.51 -32.82
N ALA A 748 23.63 26.02 -33.17
CA ALA A 748 23.48 27.03 -34.22
C ALA A 748 24.13 28.37 -33.83
N ALA A 749 24.00 28.80 -32.58
CA ALA A 749 24.61 30.01 -32.05
C ALA A 749 26.15 29.92 -32.04
N ILE A 750 26.71 28.78 -31.59
CA ILE A 750 28.15 28.47 -31.66
C ILE A 750 28.65 28.57 -33.10
N ASN A 751 27.96 27.92 -34.04
CA ASN A 751 28.36 27.93 -35.45
C ASN A 751 28.35 29.35 -36.05
N SER A 752 27.33 30.14 -35.73
CA SER A 752 27.22 31.54 -36.17
C SER A 752 28.36 32.41 -35.62
N ALA A 753 28.69 32.25 -34.33
CA ALA A 753 29.78 32.95 -33.69
C ALA A 753 31.16 32.58 -34.27
N LYS A 754 31.41 31.29 -34.55
CA LYS A 754 32.63 30.83 -35.24
C LYS A 754 32.76 31.39 -36.66
N ALA A 755 31.65 31.47 -37.39
CA ALA A 755 31.63 32.07 -38.71
C ALA A 755 31.97 33.57 -38.65
N LEU A 756 31.49 34.29 -37.63
CA LEU A 756 31.85 35.69 -37.39
C LEU A 756 33.36 35.85 -37.12
N LEU A 757 33.95 35.04 -36.25
CA LEU A 757 35.40 35.07 -35.98
C LEU A 757 36.22 34.83 -37.26
N THR A 758 35.82 33.84 -38.06
CA THR A 758 36.54 33.47 -39.29
C THR A 758 36.51 34.57 -40.34
N ASN A 759 35.38 35.29 -40.44
CA ASN A 759 35.17 36.31 -41.45
C ASN A 759 35.55 37.73 -41.00
N SER A 760 35.98 37.90 -39.74
CA SER A 760 36.34 39.22 -39.20
C SER A 760 37.84 39.44 -39.18
N LYS A 761 38.27 40.67 -39.49
CA LYS A 761 39.65 41.14 -39.27
C LYS A 761 39.81 41.67 -37.84
N ILE A 762 40.99 41.52 -37.25
CA ILE A 762 41.31 42.18 -35.98
C ILE A 762 41.81 43.59 -36.29
N SER A 763 41.18 44.60 -35.71
CA SER A 763 41.57 46.01 -35.85
C SER A 763 41.35 46.77 -34.54
N ALA A 764 42.17 47.78 -34.25
CA ALA A 764 42.00 48.60 -33.05
C ALA A 764 40.77 49.53 -33.13
N ASP A 765 40.50 50.07 -34.32
CA ASP A 765 39.49 51.12 -34.53
C ASP A 765 38.80 51.06 -35.92
N GLY A 766 39.11 50.06 -36.73
CA GLY A 766 38.54 49.87 -38.07
C GLY A 766 39.19 50.70 -39.17
N SER A 767 40.21 51.51 -38.86
CA SER A 767 40.82 52.42 -39.83
C SER A 767 41.70 51.72 -40.87
N ASP A 768 42.18 50.51 -40.57
CA ASP A 768 43.09 49.69 -41.37
C ASP A 768 42.41 48.54 -42.14
N VAL A 769 41.08 48.48 -42.11
CA VAL A 769 40.26 47.47 -42.81
C VAL A 769 39.38 48.12 -43.88
N LEU A 770 39.01 47.35 -44.91
CA LEU A 770 38.17 47.88 -45.99
C LEU A 770 36.73 48.09 -45.51
N ASP A 771 36.03 49.07 -46.09
CA ASP A 771 34.63 49.39 -45.74
C ASP A 771 33.65 48.21 -46.04
N THR A 772 34.10 47.21 -46.80
CA THR A 772 33.39 45.98 -47.12
C THR A 772 33.73 44.80 -46.21
N GLU A 773 34.73 44.94 -45.32
CA GLU A 773 35.18 43.89 -44.42
C GLU A 773 34.57 44.05 -43.02
N THR A 774 34.16 42.93 -42.43
CA THR A 774 33.78 42.88 -41.02
C THR A 774 35.03 42.86 -40.16
N TRP A 775 35.03 43.54 -39.01
CA TRP A 775 36.18 43.58 -38.12
C TRP A 775 35.78 43.61 -36.64
N LEU A 776 36.69 43.17 -35.77
CA LEU A 776 36.57 43.10 -34.32
C LEU A 776 37.80 43.73 -33.65
N THR A 777 37.63 44.34 -32.48
CA THR A 777 38.78 44.63 -31.61
C THR A 777 39.37 43.35 -31.04
N GLN A 778 40.65 43.38 -30.64
CA GLN A 778 41.29 42.23 -29.99
C GLN A 778 40.50 41.77 -28.75
N ALA A 779 40.00 42.71 -27.94
CA ALA A 779 39.20 42.40 -26.76
C ALA A 779 37.86 41.70 -27.11
N GLN A 780 37.19 42.12 -28.18
CA GLN A 780 35.97 41.47 -28.66
C GLN A 780 36.26 40.08 -29.25
N TYR A 781 37.37 39.93 -29.98
CA TYR A 781 37.81 38.64 -30.52
C TYR A 781 38.09 37.63 -29.39
N ASP A 782 38.82 38.06 -28.35
CA ASP A 782 39.18 37.22 -27.21
C ASP A 782 37.93 36.83 -26.40
N ALA A 783 37.02 37.80 -26.15
CA ALA A 783 35.77 37.56 -25.45
C ALA A 783 34.85 36.59 -26.20
N LEU A 784 34.72 36.75 -27.53
CA LEU A 784 33.91 35.85 -28.35
C LEU A 784 34.53 34.45 -28.42
N THR A 785 35.85 34.34 -28.48
CA THR A 785 36.56 33.05 -28.42
C THR A 785 36.29 32.34 -27.09
N ALA A 786 36.35 33.05 -25.96
CA ALA A 786 36.03 32.49 -24.65
C ALA A 786 34.57 32.03 -24.54
N ALA A 787 33.63 32.87 -24.99
CA ALA A 787 32.20 32.54 -24.97
C ALA A 787 31.86 31.30 -25.82
N ILE A 788 32.52 31.14 -26.98
CA ILE A 788 32.39 29.93 -27.79
C ILE A 788 32.90 28.70 -27.03
N ALA A 789 34.08 28.78 -26.40
CA ALA A 789 34.64 27.65 -25.66
C ALA A 789 33.74 27.19 -24.50
N ASP A 790 33.14 28.13 -23.77
CA ASP A 790 32.19 27.82 -22.68
C ASP A 790 30.89 27.20 -23.21
N ALA A 791 30.37 27.72 -24.33
CA ALA A 791 29.19 27.18 -25.00
C ALA A 791 29.44 25.76 -25.55
N GLU A 792 30.61 25.51 -26.13
CA GLU A 792 31.02 24.18 -26.59
C GLU A 792 31.17 23.20 -25.43
N ALA A 793 31.76 23.64 -24.31
CA ALA A 793 31.86 22.81 -23.11
C ALA A 793 30.47 22.44 -22.56
N THR A 794 29.52 23.38 -22.60
CA THR A 794 28.13 23.14 -22.20
C THR A 794 27.46 22.13 -23.14
N LEU A 795 27.60 22.30 -24.46
CA LEU A 795 27.03 21.36 -25.44
C LEU A 795 27.63 19.95 -25.30
N ALA A 796 28.92 19.85 -25.01
CA ALA A 796 29.61 18.57 -24.83
C ALA A 796 29.09 17.77 -23.62
N LEU A 797 28.48 18.41 -22.62
CA LEU A 797 27.87 17.72 -21.49
C LEU A 797 26.64 16.89 -21.90
N ALA A 798 25.99 17.23 -23.01
CA ALA A 798 24.84 16.47 -23.54
C ALA A 798 25.24 15.16 -24.23
N GLY A 799 26.53 14.93 -24.49
CA GLY A 799 27.03 13.80 -25.29
C GLY A 799 26.88 14.03 -26.80
N ASP A 800 27.52 13.18 -27.62
CA ASP A 800 27.52 13.33 -29.08
C ASP A 800 26.19 12.93 -29.74
N ASP A 801 25.45 12.00 -29.12
CA ASP A 801 24.16 11.46 -29.61
C ASP A 801 22.94 12.08 -28.90
N TYR A 802 23.07 13.33 -28.44
CA TYR A 802 22.03 14.05 -27.69
C TYR A 802 20.72 14.24 -28.46
N GLU A 803 20.70 14.00 -29.78
CA GLU A 803 19.48 14.07 -30.59
C GLU A 803 18.56 12.86 -30.36
N THR A 804 19.12 11.72 -29.94
CA THR A 804 18.38 10.45 -29.77
C THR A 804 18.36 9.96 -28.32
N THR A 805 19.36 10.31 -27.51
CA THR A 805 19.48 9.84 -26.12
C THR A 805 19.73 10.99 -25.16
N LEU A 806 19.33 10.82 -23.90
CA LEU A 806 19.77 11.65 -22.78
C LEU A 806 20.89 10.92 -22.03
N VAL A 807 21.70 11.69 -21.30
CA VAL A 807 22.69 11.16 -20.36
C VAL A 807 22.60 11.95 -19.06
N ASN A 808 23.02 11.40 -17.93
CA ASN A 808 22.89 12.08 -16.64
C ASN A 808 23.70 13.38 -16.54
N THR A 809 24.63 13.59 -17.48
CA THR A 809 25.39 14.84 -17.59
C THR A 809 24.71 15.90 -18.45
N THR A 810 23.54 15.63 -19.04
CA THR A 810 22.86 16.60 -19.90
C THR A 810 22.67 17.93 -19.15
N PRO A 811 23.06 19.07 -19.74
CA PRO A 811 22.92 20.36 -19.11
C PRO A 811 21.45 20.76 -18.99
N THR A 812 21.14 21.59 -18.00
CA THR A 812 19.77 22.07 -17.78
C THR A 812 19.34 23.06 -18.85
N SER A 813 18.03 23.21 -19.04
CA SER A 813 17.44 24.15 -19.99
C SER A 813 17.92 25.59 -19.75
N ASP A 814 17.98 26.02 -18.49
CA ASP A 814 18.48 27.35 -18.12
C ASP A 814 19.99 27.50 -18.37
N THR A 815 20.77 26.45 -18.15
CA THR A 815 22.21 26.44 -18.44
C THR A 815 22.46 26.59 -19.94
N VAL A 816 21.75 25.81 -20.75
CA VAL A 816 21.84 25.87 -22.21
C VAL A 816 21.39 27.22 -22.73
N LYS A 817 20.26 27.73 -22.25
CA LYS A 817 19.75 29.05 -22.63
C LYS A 817 20.75 30.16 -22.30
N SER A 818 21.32 30.15 -21.09
CA SER A 818 22.33 31.12 -20.67
C SER A 818 23.58 31.08 -21.55
N ALA A 819 24.05 29.87 -21.91
CA ALA A 819 25.17 29.71 -22.83
C ALA A 819 24.86 30.23 -24.23
N THR A 820 23.66 29.94 -24.76
CA THR A 820 23.17 30.41 -26.06
C THR A 820 23.08 31.94 -26.10
N GLU A 821 22.48 32.55 -25.08
CA GLU A 821 22.35 34.01 -24.98
C GLU A 821 23.71 34.68 -24.84
N SER A 822 24.63 34.12 -24.04
CA SER A 822 25.99 34.65 -23.84
C SER A 822 26.78 34.70 -25.15
N VAL A 823 26.80 33.60 -25.92
CA VAL A 823 27.54 33.54 -27.19
C VAL A 823 26.88 34.43 -28.26
N ALA A 824 25.54 34.45 -28.32
CA ALA A 824 24.80 35.28 -29.27
C ALA A 824 24.96 36.79 -28.98
N PHE A 825 24.87 37.18 -27.71
CA PHE A 825 25.08 38.56 -27.26
C PHE A 825 26.49 39.03 -27.61
N THR A 826 27.51 38.23 -27.28
CA THR A 826 28.91 38.57 -27.58
C THR A 826 29.15 38.72 -29.09
N ALA A 827 28.53 37.87 -29.91
CA ALA A 827 28.57 37.98 -31.38
C ALA A 827 27.88 39.25 -31.90
N GLN A 828 26.81 39.73 -31.26
CA GLN A 828 26.09 40.94 -31.65
C GLN A 828 26.94 42.21 -31.47
N TYR A 829 27.77 42.30 -30.44
CA TYR A 829 28.69 43.43 -30.25
C TYR A 829 29.79 43.48 -31.30
N GLY A 830 30.17 42.33 -31.85
CA GLY A 830 31.13 42.24 -32.94
C GLY A 830 30.58 42.65 -34.31
N THR A 831 29.26 42.70 -34.48
CA THR A 831 28.58 43.00 -35.76
C THR A 831 27.97 44.39 -35.83
N LYS A 832 27.93 45.16 -34.72
CA LYS A 832 27.77 46.62 -34.79
C LYS A 832 28.99 47.19 -35.47
N ALA A 833 29.00 47.15 -36.81
CA ALA A 833 29.86 47.95 -37.64
C ALA A 833 29.88 49.36 -37.05
N SER A 834 31.00 49.78 -36.48
CA SER A 834 31.25 51.21 -36.36
C SER A 834 31.27 51.69 -37.81
N THR A 835 30.15 52.24 -38.26
CA THR A 835 30.10 52.92 -39.53
C THR A 835 31.21 53.94 -39.48
N LYS A 836 32.19 53.78 -40.38
CA LYS A 836 33.18 54.81 -40.66
C LYS A 836 32.38 56.11 -40.85
N PRO A 837 32.65 57.19 -40.12
CA PRO A 837 31.99 58.45 -40.40
C PRO A 837 32.22 58.71 -41.88
N SER A 838 31.15 58.84 -42.66
CA SER A 838 31.32 59.18 -44.07
C SER A 838 32.09 60.50 -44.12
N SER A 839 32.94 60.67 -45.14
CA SER A 839 33.74 61.88 -45.33
C SER A 839 32.90 63.17 -45.48
N ASP A 840 31.56 63.08 -45.49
CA ASP A 840 30.65 64.21 -45.57
C ASP A 840 30.26 64.81 -44.20
N ASP A 841 30.31 64.03 -43.11
CA ASP A 841 29.91 64.52 -41.77
C ASP A 841 31.03 65.28 -41.03
N ALA A 842 32.27 65.22 -41.51
CA ALA A 842 33.39 66.00 -40.97
C ALA A 842 33.27 67.52 -41.25
N SER A 843 32.29 67.95 -42.05
CA SER A 843 32.14 69.35 -42.49
C SER A 843 31.11 70.17 -41.70
N LYS A 844 30.39 69.60 -40.72
CA LYS A 844 29.29 70.29 -40.01
C LYS A 844 29.38 70.44 -38.50
N GLN A 845 30.48 70.07 -37.84
CA GLN A 845 30.66 70.34 -36.41
C GLN A 845 31.96 71.09 -36.11
N ALA A 846 32.04 72.33 -36.60
CA ALA A 846 33.04 73.29 -36.16
C ALA A 846 32.37 74.53 -35.55
N SER A 847 31.60 74.37 -34.47
CA SER A 847 31.42 75.43 -33.46
C SER A 847 30.64 74.92 -32.24
N THR A 848 31.34 74.70 -31.11
CA THR A 848 31.05 75.15 -29.73
C THR A 848 31.73 74.24 -28.69
N LYS A 849 32.27 74.84 -27.61
CA LYS A 849 33.18 74.25 -26.61
C LYS A 849 32.43 73.61 -25.41
N SER A 850 32.94 72.42 -25.00
CA SER A 850 32.95 71.76 -23.65
C SER A 850 31.69 71.10 -23.05
N PRO A 851 31.81 70.06 -22.17
CA PRO A 851 32.82 68.98 -22.11
C PRO A 851 32.23 67.55 -21.93
N MET A 852 33.12 66.55 -22.09
CA MET A 852 33.01 65.09 -21.92
C MET A 852 32.35 64.30 -23.05
N ALA A 853 33.20 63.96 -24.04
CA ALA A 853 32.99 62.83 -24.92
C ALA A 853 33.04 61.53 -24.09
N LYS A 854 32.02 60.68 -24.22
CA LYS A 854 32.10 59.28 -23.83
C LYS A 854 33.18 58.64 -24.68
N THR A 855 34.32 58.35 -24.08
CA THR A 855 35.37 57.53 -24.69
C THR A 855 34.88 56.09 -24.75
N GLY A 856 35.31 55.31 -25.75
CA GLY A 856 34.93 53.90 -25.94
C GLY A 856 35.22 52.97 -24.74
N ASP A 857 35.89 53.47 -23.71
CA ASP A 857 36.14 52.79 -22.44
C ASP A 857 34.87 52.62 -21.56
N ASP A 858 33.86 53.50 -21.66
CA ASP A 858 32.63 53.37 -20.85
C ASP A 858 31.80 52.14 -21.28
N THR A 859 31.84 51.79 -22.56
CA THR A 859 31.24 50.56 -23.11
C THR A 859 32.06 49.30 -22.80
N ALA A 860 33.37 49.43 -22.63
CA ALA A 860 34.24 48.32 -22.23
C ALA A 860 34.04 47.94 -20.75
N LEU A 861 33.71 48.92 -19.89
CA LEU A 861 33.42 48.68 -18.47
C LEU A 861 32.07 47.98 -18.23
N GLU A 862 31.01 48.36 -18.96
CA GLU A 862 29.72 47.63 -18.94
C GLU A 862 29.86 46.22 -19.52
N PHE A 863 30.68 46.05 -20.58
CA PHE A 863 31.01 44.76 -21.19
C PHE A 863 31.81 43.85 -20.25
N PHE A 864 32.81 44.37 -19.53
CA PHE A 864 33.59 43.61 -18.54
C PHE A 864 32.75 43.21 -17.33
N ALA A 865 31.87 44.10 -16.84
CA ALA A 865 31.03 43.82 -15.67
C ALA A 865 29.96 42.74 -15.95
N PHE A 866 29.40 42.69 -17.16
CA PHE A 866 28.38 41.70 -17.53
C PHE A 866 29.01 40.32 -17.87
N THR A 867 30.12 40.31 -18.59
CA THR A 867 30.85 39.06 -18.94
C THR A 867 31.52 38.41 -17.74
N THR A 868 32.06 39.18 -16.78
CA THR A 868 32.61 38.61 -15.54
C THR A 868 31.53 38.05 -14.62
N LEU A 869 30.31 38.61 -14.61
CA LEU A 869 29.20 38.08 -13.80
C LEU A 869 28.65 36.75 -14.37
N ILE A 870 28.58 36.61 -15.69
CA ILE A 870 28.07 35.40 -16.38
C ILE A 870 29.15 34.31 -16.50
N ALA A 871 30.41 34.67 -16.77
CA ALA A 871 31.51 33.71 -16.76
C ALA A 871 31.76 33.15 -15.34
N ALA A 872 31.54 33.95 -14.29
CA ALA A 872 31.63 33.46 -12.92
C ALA A 872 30.55 32.43 -12.58
N SER A 873 29.32 32.53 -13.10
CA SER A 873 28.28 31.52 -12.86
C SER A 873 28.56 30.22 -13.62
N ALA A 874 28.90 30.30 -14.91
CA ALA A 874 29.23 29.13 -15.72
C ALA A 874 30.50 28.41 -15.24
N ALA A 875 31.56 29.15 -14.90
CA ALA A 875 32.81 28.57 -14.39
C ALA A 875 32.63 27.95 -12.99
N THR A 876 31.75 28.49 -12.14
CA THR A 876 31.44 27.89 -10.82
C THR A 876 30.72 26.56 -10.99
N THR A 877 29.75 26.47 -11.91
CA THR A 877 29.05 25.21 -12.23
C THR A 877 29.99 24.17 -12.85
N ILE A 878 30.84 24.56 -13.79
CA ILE A 878 31.83 23.66 -14.42
C ILE A 878 32.91 23.19 -13.43
N THR A 879 33.33 24.06 -12.49
CA THR A 879 34.32 23.71 -11.46
C THR A 879 33.73 22.78 -10.40
N LEU A 880 32.46 22.96 -10.02
CA LEU A 880 31.72 22.02 -9.18
C LEU A 880 31.55 20.66 -9.88
N TYR A 881 31.27 20.66 -11.18
CA TYR A 881 31.12 19.44 -11.98
C TYR A 881 32.44 18.66 -12.15
N ARG A 882 33.56 19.35 -12.39
CA ARG A 882 34.89 18.72 -12.46
C ARG A 882 35.33 18.11 -11.13
N ARG A 883 35.03 18.75 -9.99
CA ARG A 883 35.29 18.16 -8.67
C ARG A 883 34.47 16.91 -8.42
N LYS A 884 33.21 16.85 -8.89
CA LYS A 884 32.32 15.69 -8.79
C LYS A 884 32.73 14.49 -9.66
N LYS A 885 33.63 14.69 -10.64
CA LYS A 885 34.18 13.63 -11.52
C LYS A 885 35.53 13.09 -11.02
N GLU A 886 36.17 13.80 -10.09
CA GLU A 886 37.47 13.43 -9.49
C GLU A 886 37.33 12.82 -8.08
N THR A 887 36.14 12.86 -7.48
CA THR A 887 35.71 12.12 -6.28
C THR A 887 34.69 11.09 -6.68
#